data_AF-A0A3N5WZQ9-F1
#
_entry.id   AF-A0A3N5WZQ9-F1
#
_cell.length_a   1.000
_cell.length_b   1.000
_cell.length_c   1.000
_cell.angle_alpha   90.00
_cell.angle_beta   90.00
_cell.angle_gamma   90.00
#
_symmetry.space_group_name_H-M   'P 1'
#
loop_
_entity.id
_entity.type
_entity.pdbx_description
1 polymer ?
#
loop_
_entity_poly.entity_id
_entity_poly.type
_entity_poly.pdbx_seq_one_letter_code
_entity_poly.pdbx_strand_id
1 'polypeptide(L)'
;KMKKIALAILAASKQDTLKFRSDCRSSENSCRDRRFFVKRVEWKRRRIKGIVWLLFLSGVYFDRVDRCYSQSTPWGDKSFVTKPADAIKLASSFKPEGDHPIVVLLDDKKYSFDNGGRLRSEWRWIYQVRTAQGLEEWGALETGWEPWHEEKPSIRARVTNPDGSIHWLDKKTIDDAPAEDLDQNIHVDDRLLRVPLPGLTVGSVVEAELITQETQAEFSQGTVRRVYFGVESPAQLVRLVVETSSSAPLRNAVHLLPGAKKTESREKGVSRLVVEAGPCLPQEEFLFGLPNDVPQSPHVAFSTGVSWQEVAAGYQALVQNQLKGTSLGEIARKVTAKTQGDREASIKALTAFVHREVRYTGLEFGQAALRPEKPENTLQRKYGDCKDKGTLLVALMREIGIDARLALLSAESDQDVEEGLPGIGLFNHAIVYLPGTPAFWIDATDEYGPWGDLPEQCEGRRALVIDPKTVGLVKTPESTSADNRVTETRIFEMAEYGPARVTETTVAHGGPARSLRSYYSLSGTDDLRKELEEYVRSTYLAKKLESMEYSKPSDPDGFTLKIVAADASRGTTTENEAAVAITPLVLTGRLPWDLFAEEEEEERESVGGVKKPKLERGEQDYILSMPYVEELNYRIIYPPGFRPSRLPSSRIEDFGPAKLSYQFAEENGAVTARLRFDTVKRRYTPGELKSLKDALSKFSKREPVTILFEHVAYSLLASGKGREAAAEFRKLIELHPKEALHHAQLAKGLLVIGLGEAARKEATRATELEPQSAVAWLSLGWILQYDLIGRHLRKGFDYEAAERALRKGLDLKPDDPDGQLQLAILLEHDNRHSLTELGRTASKNRRILLQMTGSMRLRGVPAKALADVGLA
;
A
#
# COMPACT_ATOMS: atom_id res chain seq x y z
N LYS A 1 13.53 -52.71 41.16
CA LYS A 1 14.44 -53.22 40.09
C LYS A 1 15.83 -52.55 40.11
N MET A 2 15.94 -51.22 40.18
CA MET A 2 17.24 -50.51 40.25
C MET A 2 18.14 -50.86 41.45
N LYS A 3 17.57 -51.17 42.63
CA LYS A 3 18.33 -51.60 43.82
C LYS A 3 19.09 -52.93 43.63
N LYS A 4 18.55 -53.87 42.83
CA LYS A 4 19.21 -55.15 42.52
C LYS A 4 20.35 -54.99 41.50
N ILE A 5 20.24 -54.02 40.60
CA ILE A 5 21.28 -53.69 39.60
C ILE A 5 22.49 -53.04 40.30
N ALA A 6 22.26 -52.16 41.27
CA ALA A 6 23.33 -51.52 42.05
C ALA A 6 24.16 -52.52 42.88
N LEU A 7 23.52 -53.54 43.47
CA LEU A 7 24.20 -54.58 44.25
C LEU A 7 25.05 -55.53 43.39
N ALA A 8 24.65 -55.79 42.14
CA ALA A 8 25.44 -56.62 41.21
C ALA A 8 26.71 -55.91 40.71
N ILE A 9 26.66 -54.59 40.49
CA ILE A 9 27.81 -53.78 40.03
C ILE A 9 28.88 -53.65 41.12
N LEU A 10 28.48 -53.58 42.39
CA LEU A 10 29.39 -53.51 43.55
C LEU A 10 30.14 -54.82 43.83
N ALA A 11 29.57 -55.98 43.45
CA ALA A 11 30.22 -57.27 43.59
C ALA A 11 31.29 -57.51 42.50
N ALA A 12 31.05 -57.07 41.26
CA ALA A 12 31.98 -57.23 40.14
C ALA A 12 33.28 -56.42 40.30
N SER A 13 33.22 -55.25 40.94
CA SER A 13 34.38 -54.36 41.13
C SER A 13 35.42 -54.88 42.14
N LYS A 14 35.11 -55.91 42.94
CA LYS A 14 36.04 -56.47 43.94
C LYS A 14 36.86 -57.67 43.42
N GLN A 15 36.48 -58.27 42.30
CA GLN A 15 37.21 -59.42 41.72
C GLN A 15 38.33 -59.00 40.76
N ASP A 16 38.24 -57.84 40.10
CA ASP A 16 39.23 -57.39 39.11
C ASP A 16 40.53 -56.81 39.70
N THR A 17 40.56 -56.48 40.99
CA THR A 17 41.75 -55.93 41.66
C THR A 17 42.74 -57.00 42.16
N LEU A 18 42.38 -58.29 42.11
CA LEU A 18 43.24 -59.39 42.56
C LEU A 18 43.95 -60.16 41.43
N LYS A 19 43.66 -59.86 40.16
CA LYS A 19 44.21 -60.61 39.00
C LYS A 19 45.28 -59.89 38.17
N PHE A 20 45.68 -58.66 38.53
CA PHE A 20 46.65 -57.86 37.75
C PHE A 20 48.07 -57.78 38.36
N ARG A 21 48.40 -58.66 39.32
CA ARG A 21 49.70 -58.64 40.03
C ARG A 21 50.68 -59.74 39.61
N SER A 22 50.44 -60.51 38.54
CA SER A 22 51.32 -61.63 38.14
C SER A 22 52.09 -61.49 36.83
N ASP A 23 51.76 -60.59 35.90
CA ASP A 23 52.38 -60.65 34.56
C ASP A 23 53.10 -59.37 34.13
N CYS A 24 54.25 -59.61 33.49
CA CYS A 24 55.15 -58.67 32.80
C CYS A 24 56.26 -58.01 33.63
N ARG A 25 57.21 -58.87 34.05
CA ARG A 25 58.65 -58.63 33.85
C ARG A 25 58.99 -58.87 32.36
N SER A 26 59.65 -57.93 31.69
CA SER A 26 60.74 -58.15 30.69
C SER A 26 60.93 -56.95 29.73
N SER A 27 62.21 -56.62 29.48
CA SER A 27 62.83 -55.80 28.41
C SER A 27 62.34 -54.35 28.21
N GLU A 28 63.09 -53.32 28.63
CA GLU A 28 64.23 -52.68 27.92
C GLU A 28 63.88 -52.11 26.53
N ASN A 29 63.50 -50.83 26.45
CA ASN A 29 64.39 -49.72 26.04
C ASN A 29 63.62 -48.45 25.67
N SER A 30 64.31 -47.32 25.86
CA SER A 30 63.99 -45.95 25.42
C SER A 30 63.06 -45.12 26.31
N CYS A 31 63.69 -44.11 26.91
CA CYS A 31 63.16 -43.15 27.87
C CYS A 31 63.01 -41.79 27.17
N ARG A 32 61.81 -41.20 27.17
CA ARG A 32 61.49 -39.75 27.32
C ARG A 32 60.04 -39.48 26.88
N ASP A 33 59.09 -39.50 27.82
CA ASP A 33 58.35 -38.29 28.23
C ASP A 33 57.41 -38.58 29.43
N ARG A 34 57.88 -38.32 30.65
CA ARG A 34 57.16 -38.51 31.93
C ARG A 34 56.44 -37.23 32.34
N ARG A 35 55.44 -36.79 31.58
CA ARG A 35 54.52 -35.72 32.03
C ARG A 35 53.03 -35.97 31.84
N PHE A 36 52.64 -37.21 31.51
CA PHE A 36 51.23 -37.57 31.30
C PHE A 36 50.59 -38.52 32.35
N PHE A 37 51.33 -39.00 33.36
CA PHE A 37 50.84 -40.10 34.21
C PHE A 37 50.62 -39.78 35.71
N VAL A 38 50.67 -38.51 36.12
CA VAL A 38 50.29 -38.08 37.49
C VAL A 38 48.83 -37.60 37.60
N LYS A 39 48.12 -37.33 36.49
CA LYS A 39 46.73 -36.79 36.54
C LYS A 39 45.59 -37.83 36.50
N ARG A 40 45.86 -39.13 36.31
CA ARG A 40 44.79 -40.15 36.12
C ARG A 40 44.41 -40.97 37.36
N VAL A 41 45.18 -40.88 38.46
CA VAL A 41 44.89 -41.60 39.72
C VAL A 41 44.21 -40.70 40.77
N GLU A 42 44.38 -39.37 40.70
CA GLU A 42 43.62 -38.44 41.55
C GLU A 42 42.16 -38.22 41.08
N TRP A 43 41.84 -38.53 39.83
CA TRP A 43 40.49 -38.36 39.28
C TRP A 43 39.50 -39.44 39.76
N LYS A 44 39.97 -40.65 40.12
CA LYS A 44 39.11 -41.75 40.62
C LYS A 44 38.82 -41.71 42.13
N ARG A 45 39.63 -41.03 42.95
CA ARG A 45 39.36 -40.87 44.40
C ARG A 45 38.43 -39.71 44.73
N ARG A 46 38.32 -38.67 43.88
CA ARG A 46 37.34 -37.57 44.05
C ARG A 46 35.90 -37.98 43.72
N ARG A 47 35.68 -39.01 42.90
CA ARG A 47 34.33 -39.45 42.48
C ARG A 47 33.57 -40.31 43.52
N ILE A 48 34.26 -40.91 44.50
CA ILE A 48 33.60 -41.77 45.51
C ILE A 48 33.22 -40.98 46.79
N LYS A 49 33.93 -39.90 47.13
CA LYS A 49 33.52 -38.99 48.21
C LYS A 49 32.39 -38.03 47.82
N GLY A 50 32.18 -37.77 46.52
CA GLY A 50 31.05 -36.97 46.03
C GLY A 50 29.70 -37.70 46.08
N ILE A 51 29.67 -39.03 45.94
CA ILE A 51 28.42 -39.80 45.85
C ILE A 51 27.80 -40.07 47.24
N VAL A 52 28.59 -40.10 48.30
CA VAL A 52 28.10 -40.27 49.68
C VAL A 52 27.55 -38.96 50.26
N TRP A 53 28.01 -37.79 49.79
CA TRP A 53 27.43 -36.49 50.13
C TRP A 53 26.11 -36.21 49.38
N LEU A 54 25.94 -36.80 48.19
CA LEU A 54 24.71 -36.72 47.39
C LEU A 54 23.55 -37.58 47.90
N LEU A 55 23.81 -38.62 48.71
CA LEU A 55 22.78 -39.49 49.28
C LEU A 55 22.28 -39.06 50.68
N PHE A 56 23.03 -38.19 51.38
CA PHE A 56 22.55 -37.54 52.61
C PHE A 56 21.73 -36.28 52.33
N LEU A 57 21.86 -35.68 51.15
CA LEU A 57 20.98 -34.59 50.68
C LEU A 57 19.64 -35.09 50.11
N SER A 58 19.51 -36.37 49.73
CA SER A 58 18.25 -36.93 49.21
C SER A 58 17.24 -37.35 50.29
N GLY A 59 17.62 -37.35 51.57
CA GLY A 59 16.71 -37.65 52.70
C GLY A 59 15.94 -36.45 53.25
N VAL A 60 16.34 -35.22 52.89
CA VAL A 60 15.64 -33.97 53.20
C VAL A 60 15.02 -33.36 51.91
N TYR A 61 15.15 -34.06 50.78
CA TYR A 61 14.65 -33.64 49.47
C TYR A 61 13.32 -34.30 49.06
N PHE A 62 12.75 -35.18 49.89
CA PHE A 62 11.47 -35.84 49.60
C PHE A 62 10.24 -35.16 50.22
N ASP A 63 10.43 -34.01 50.87
CA ASP A 63 9.34 -33.13 51.34
C ASP A 63 9.30 -31.79 50.56
N ARG A 64 10.01 -31.74 49.41
CA ARG A 64 10.16 -30.54 48.55
C ARG A 64 9.90 -30.80 47.07
N VAL A 65 9.22 -31.90 46.73
CA VAL A 65 8.90 -32.26 45.34
C VAL A 65 7.53 -31.75 44.87
N ASP A 66 6.70 -31.19 45.76
CA ASP A 66 5.39 -30.59 45.38
C ASP A 66 5.44 -29.07 45.10
N ARG A 67 6.62 -28.48 44.82
CA ARG A 67 6.72 -27.01 44.69
C ARG A 67 7.73 -26.47 43.66
N CYS A 68 7.92 -27.17 42.55
CA CYS A 68 8.79 -26.70 41.46
C CYS A 68 8.16 -26.93 40.09
N TYR A 69 7.15 -26.14 39.69
CA TYR A 69 6.80 -25.89 38.28
C TYR A 69 6.07 -24.54 38.09
N SER A 70 6.62 -23.46 38.65
CA SER A 70 6.62 -22.11 38.08
C SER A 70 7.74 -21.37 38.80
N GLN A 71 8.61 -20.64 38.11
CA GLN A 71 9.35 -19.62 38.84
C GLN A 71 8.31 -18.55 39.18
N SER A 72 7.92 -18.44 40.45
CA SER A 72 7.04 -17.36 40.89
C SER A 72 7.61 -16.06 40.35
N THR A 73 6.84 -15.34 39.54
CA THR A 73 7.25 -14.03 39.05
C THR A 73 7.60 -13.14 40.25
N PRO A 74 8.43 -12.10 40.10
CA PRO A 74 8.66 -11.14 41.19
C PRO A 74 7.36 -10.53 41.75
N TRP A 75 6.28 -10.62 40.96
CA TRP A 75 4.93 -10.14 41.24
C TRP A 75 3.97 -11.21 41.82
N GLY A 76 4.44 -12.45 42.01
CA GLY A 76 3.66 -13.60 42.44
C GLY A 76 2.62 -14.06 41.41
N ASP A 77 1.98 -15.21 41.67
CA ASP A 77 0.98 -15.80 40.75
C ASP A 77 -0.44 -15.27 40.94
N LYS A 78 -0.69 -14.41 41.94
CA LYS A 78 -2.00 -13.83 42.23
C LYS A 78 -1.94 -12.31 42.15
N SER A 79 -3.00 -11.69 41.64
CA SER A 79 -3.13 -10.24 41.56
C SER A 79 -3.18 -9.59 42.95
N PHE A 80 -2.59 -8.40 43.06
CA PHE A 80 -2.61 -7.51 44.23
C PHE A 80 -1.95 -8.05 45.50
N VAL A 81 -1.11 -9.09 45.40
CA VAL A 81 -0.35 -9.63 46.54
C VAL A 81 0.99 -8.92 46.76
N THR A 82 1.54 -8.27 45.73
CA THR A 82 2.78 -7.49 45.84
C THR A 82 2.53 -6.27 46.72
N LYS A 83 3.42 -6.04 47.68
CA LYS A 83 3.34 -4.86 48.54
C LYS A 83 3.66 -3.61 47.72
N PRO A 84 2.95 -2.49 47.94
CA PRO A 84 3.15 -1.24 47.20
C PRO A 84 4.61 -0.76 47.12
N ALA A 85 5.34 -0.78 48.25
CA ALA A 85 6.75 -0.40 48.28
C ALA A 85 7.65 -1.33 47.43
N ASP A 86 7.33 -2.62 47.40
CA ASP A 86 8.06 -3.59 46.57
C ASP A 86 7.72 -3.39 45.08
N ALA A 87 6.49 -3.00 44.76
CA ALA A 87 6.06 -2.69 43.39
C ALA A 87 6.84 -1.52 42.79
N ILE A 88 6.99 -0.41 43.51
CA ILE A 88 7.78 0.75 43.06
C ILE A 88 9.26 0.39 42.90
N LYS A 89 9.79 -0.42 43.82
CA LYS A 89 11.18 -0.89 43.77
C LYS A 89 11.43 -1.80 42.57
N LEU A 90 10.52 -2.74 42.30
CA LEU A 90 10.58 -3.63 41.15
C LEU A 90 10.44 -2.86 39.83
N ALA A 91 9.51 -1.91 39.76
CA ALA A 91 9.35 -1.03 38.59
C ALA A 91 10.63 -0.27 38.25
N SER A 92 11.31 0.24 39.27
CA SER A 92 12.58 0.96 39.10
C SER A 92 13.74 0.10 38.59
N SER A 93 13.60 -1.24 38.62
CA SER A 93 14.65 -2.18 38.21
C SER A 93 14.69 -2.44 36.71
N PHE A 94 13.58 -2.20 35.99
CA PHE A 94 13.52 -2.34 34.54
C PHE A 94 13.49 -0.96 33.89
N LYS A 95 14.56 -0.64 33.15
CA LYS A 95 14.74 0.63 32.46
C LYS A 95 15.13 0.32 31.01
N PRO A 96 14.16 0.11 30.11
CA PRO A 96 14.47 0.02 28.68
C PRO A 96 15.11 1.33 28.19
N GLU A 97 15.96 1.22 27.17
CA GLU A 97 16.48 2.38 26.44
C GLU A 97 15.35 3.08 25.66
N GLY A 98 15.51 4.37 25.39
CA GLY A 98 14.47 5.21 24.76
C GLY A 98 13.50 5.85 25.76
N ASP A 99 12.77 6.86 25.28
CA ASP A 99 11.69 7.51 26.03
C ASP A 99 10.36 6.84 25.66
N HIS A 100 9.81 6.06 26.59
CA HIS A 100 8.57 5.30 26.40
C HIS A 100 7.49 5.87 27.31
N PRO A 101 6.26 6.14 26.84
CA PRO A 101 5.18 6.68 27.68
C PRO A 101 4.91 5.84 28.93
N ILE A 102 4.93 4.52 28.76
CA ILE A 102 4.87 3.54 29.83
C ILE A 102 5.92 2.44 29.64
N VAL A 103 6.14 1.66 30.69
CA VAL A 103 6.89 0.40 30.61
C VAL A 103 6.07 -0.70 31.28
N VAL A 104 5.80 -1.78 30.55
CA VAL A 104 5.11 -2.95 31.07
C VAL A 104 6.10 -3.82 31.84
N LEU A 105 5.77 -4.15 33.08
CA LEU A 105 6.58 -4.97 34.00
C LEU A 105 6.09 -6.43 34.01
N LEU A 106 4.80 -6.63 33.77
CA LEU A 106 4.18 -7.94 33.60
C LEU A 106 2.97 -7.81 32.66
N ASP A 107 2.98 -8.56 31.57
CA ASP A 107 1.79 -8.85 30.76
C ASP A 107 1.45 -10.33 30.88
N ASP A 108 0.45 -10.65 31.69
CA ASP A 108 0.09 -12.03 32.05
C ASP A 108 -1.34 -12.33 31.63
N LYS A 109 -1.49 -13.18 30.62
CA LYS A 109 -2.78 -13.52 30.01
C LYS A 109 -3.07 -15.00 30.21
N LYS A 110 -4.26 -15.31 30.71
CA LYS A 110 -4.74 -16.68 30.87
C LYS A 110 -6.03 -16.89 30.09
N TYR A 111 -6.11 -17.99 29.36
CA TYR A 111 -7.29 -18.45 28.64
C TYR A 111 -7.65 -19.84 29.13
N SER A 112 -8.89 -20.04 29.58
CA SER A 112 -9.38 -21.33 30.08
C SER A 112 -10.65 -21.73 29.34
N PHE A 113 -10.64 -22.90 28.72
CA PHE A 113 -11.79 -23.46 28.02
C PHE A 113 -12.45 -24.57 28.85
N ASP A 114 -13.77 -24.49 29.03
CA ASP A 114 -14.55 -25.58 29.60
C ASP A 114 -14.83 -26.69 28.56
N ASN A 115 -15.47 -27.78 29.00
CA ASN A 115 -15.79 -28.90 28.11
C ASN A 115 -16.79 -28.56 27.00
N GLY A 116 -17.55 -27.46 27.14
CA GLY A 116 -18.47 -26.95 26.14
C GLY A 116 -17.82 -25.94 25.18
N GLY A 117 -16.52 -25.66 25.37
CA GLY A 117 -15.78 -24.69 24.57
C GLY A 117 -15.91 -23.25 25.03
N ARG A 118 -16.59 -22.98 26.17
CA ARG A 118 -16.71 -21.61 26.69
C ARG A 118 -15.38 -21.11 27.20
N LEU A 119 -15.04 -19.89 26.82
CA LEU A 119 -13.82 -19.21 27.24
C LEU A 119 -14.03 -18.41 28.53
N ARG A 120 -13.05 -18.51 29.41
CA ARG A 120 -12.77 -17.51 30.45
C ARG A 120 -11.38 -16.94 30.23
N SER A 121 -11.28 -15.64 30.06
CA SER A 121 -10.01 -14.91 29.96
C SER A 121 -9.71 -14.17 31.26
N GLU A 122 -8.45 -14.17 31.66
CA GLU A 122 -7.96 -13.39 32.79
C GLU A 122 -6.70 -12.67 32.36
N TRP A 123 -6.71 -11.35 32.36
CA TRP A 123 -5.55 -10.53 32.02
C TRP A 123 -5.09 -9.81 33.27
N ARG A 124 -3.79 -9.84 33.52
CA ARG A 124 -3.12 -9.12 34.58
C ARG A 124 -2.00 -8.28 33.99
N TRP A 125 -2.11 -6.98 34.18
CA TRP A 125 -1.12 -6.01 33.73
C TRP A 125 -0.48 -5.31 34.91
N ILE A 126 0.83 -5.17 34.85
CA ILE A 126 1.57 -4.31 35.76
C ILE A 126 2.46 -3.43 34.91
N TYR A 127 2.29 -2.12 34.99
CA TYR A 127 3.09 -1.17 34.21
C TYR A 127 3.43 0.08 35.03
N GLN A 128 4.48 0.79 34.62
CA GLN A 128 4.88 2.06 35.19
C GLN A 128 4.67 3.18 34.17
N VAL A 129 4.03 4.27 34.59
CA VAL A 129 3.92 5.50 33.78
C VAL A 129 5.22 6.31 33.89
N ARG A 130 5.77 6.75 32.77
CA ARG A 130 7.11 7.34 32.70
C ARG A 130 7.14 8.79 32.25
N THR A 131 6.17 9.21 31.46
CA THR A 131 6.13 10.56 30.85
C THR A 131 4.76 11.22 31.04
N ALA A 132 4.68 12.51 30.71
CA ALA A 132 3.39 13.22 30.67
C ALA A 132 2.46 12.67 29.59
N GLN A 133 3.00 12.26 28.43
CA GLN A 133 2.25 11.58 27.38
C GLN A 133 1.62 10.28 27.90
N GLY A 134 2.38 9.49 28.69
CA GLY A 134 1.84 8.28 29.30
C GLY A 134 0.69 8.54 30.29
N LEU A 135 0.61 9.72 30.90
CA LEU A 135 -0.56 10.09 31.73
C LEU A 135 -1.81 10.35 30.90
N GLU A 136 -1.64 10.92 29.71
CA GLU A 136 -2.73 11.24 28.81
C GLU A 136 -3.24 9.99 28.11
N GLU A 137 -2.35 9.22 27.50
CA GLU A 137 -2.67 8.02 26.71
C GLU A 137 -3.10 6.82 27.57
N TRP A 138 -2.48 6.64 28.75
CA TRP A 138 -2.74 5.50 29.64
C TRP A 138 -3.48 5.90 30.93
N GLY A 139 -4.17 7.04 30.89
CA GLY A 139 -4.97 7.58 31.99
C GLY A 139 -6.24 6.77 32.31
N ALA A 140 -6.63 5.84 31.43
CA ALA A 140 -7.77 4.96 31.61
C ALA A 140 -7.43 3.51 31.20
N LEU A 141 -8.16 2.55 31.76
CA LEU A 141 -8.21 1.18 31.26
C LEU A 141 -9.44 1.00 30.40
N GLU A 142 -9.29 0.28 29.30
CA GLU A 142 -10.36 0.04 28.34
C GLU A 142 -10.45 -1.45 28.00
N THR A 143 -11.68 -1.97 27.87
CA THR A 143 -11.95 -3.33 27.39
C THR A 143 -13.27 -3.38 26.65
N GLY A 144 -13.24 -3.97 25.45
CA GLY A 144 -14.46 -4.40 24.75
C GLY A 144 -15.04 -5.65 25.40
N TRP A 145 -16.32 -5.89 25.17
CA TRP A 145 -17.01 -7.16 25.43
C TRP A 145 -18.29 -7.26 24.60
N GLU A 146 -18.74 -8.49 24.39
CA GLU A 146 -19.88 -8.84 23.53
C GLU A 146 -21.07 -9.33 24.36
N PRO A 147 -22.10 -8.49 24.64
CA PRO A 147 -23.14 -8.81 25.62
C PRO A 147 -24.00 -10.03 25.28
N TRP A 148 -23.98 -10.48 24.04
CA TRP A 148 -24.78 -11.61 23.57
C TRP A 148 -24.22 -12.98 23.96
N HIS A 149 -22.92 -13.08 24.23
CA HIS A 149 -22.29 -14.31 24.71
C HIS A 149 -21.31 -14.13 25.86
N GLU A 150 -21.04 -12.91 26.32
CA GLU A 150 -20.15 -12.64 27.44
C GLU A 150 -20.89 -12.03 28.64
N GLU A 151 -20.39 -12.33 29.84
CA GLU A 151 -20.73 -11.57 31.04
C GLU A 151 -19.96 -10.24 31.05
N LYS A 152 -20.59 -9.16 31.55
CA LYS A 152 -19.93 -7.87 31.71
C LYS A 152 -18.57 -8.03 32.43
N PRO A 153 -17.45 -7.61 31.84
CA PRO A 153 -16.13 -7.87 32.41
C PRO A 153 -15.95 -7.30 33.81
N SER A 154 -15.21 -8.04 34.65
CA SER A 154 -14.81 -7.59 35.97
C SER A 154 -13.44 -6.93 35.91
N ILE A 155 -13.38 -5.64 36.22
CA ILE A 155 -12.15 -4.85 36.29
C ILE A 155 -11.79 -4.54 37.75
N ARG A 156 -10.52 -4.77 38.10
CA ARG A 156 -9.91 -4.28 39.33
C ARG A 156 -8.61 -3.60 38.98
N ALA A 157 -8.34 -2.42 39.56
CA ALA A 157 -7.07 -1.76 39.38
C ALA A 157 -6.64 -1.00 40.64
N ARG A 158 -5.32 -0.88 40.80
CA ARG A 158 -4.66 -0.13 41.86
C ARG A 158 -3.53 0.70 41.25
N VAL A 159 -3.50 1.99 41.56
CA VAL A 159 -2.39 2.90 41.29
C VAL A 159 -1.56 3.06 42.55
N THR A 160 -0.26 2.82 42.47
CA THR A 160 0.72 3.09 43.52
C THR A 160 1.64 4.22 43.09
N ASN A 161 1.66 5.31 43.83
CA ASN A 161 2.46 6.48 43.49
C ASN A 161 3.89 6.38 44.07
N PRO A 162 4.84 7.18 43.57
CA PRO A 162 6.22 7.17 44.05
C PRO A 162 6.38 7.48 45.55
N ASP A 163 5.46 8.26 46.12
CA ASP A 163 5.41 8.57 47.56
C ASP A 163 4.86 7.42 48.42
N GLY A 164 4.42 6.33 47.80
CA GLY A 164 3.83 5.16 48.43
C GLY A 164 2.32 5.26 48.67
N SER A 165 1.66 6.35 48.27
CA SER A 165 0.20 6.46 48.30
C SER A 165 -0.44 5.47 47.32
N ILE A 166 -1.65 5.01 47.67
CA ILE A 166 -2.37 3.96 46.95
C ILE A 166 -3.77 4.45 46.65
N HIS A 167 -4.15 4.36 45.38
CA HIS A 167 -5.48 4.68 44.90
C HIS A 167 -6.09 3.45 44.26
N TRP A 168 -7.19 2.97 44.82
CA TRP A 168 -7.97 1.87 44.24
C TRP A 168 -9.00 2.43 43.29
N LEU A 169 -9.20 1.72 42.18
CA LEU A 169 -10.31 1.99 41.28
C LEU A 169 -11.64 1.91 42.03
N ASP A 170 -12.45 2.97 41.91
CA ASP A 170 -13.86 2.92 42.30
C ASP A 170 -14.68 2.29 41.17
N LYS A 171 -15.35 1.19 41.45
CA LYS A 171 -16.20 0.50 40.45
C LYS A 171 -17.33 1.39 39.91
N LYS A 172 -17.70 2.45 40.64
CA LYS A 172 -18.74 3.41 40.21
C LYS A 172 -18.27 4.35 39.11
N THR A 173 -16.96 4.47 38.87
CA THR A 173 -16.41 5.31 37.80
C THR A 173 -16.21 4.54 36.50
N ILE A 174 -16.56 3.25 36.45
CA ILE A 174 -16.55 2.45 35.23
C ILE A 174 -17.67 2.98 34.33
N ASP A 175 -17.28 3.64 33.26
CA ASP A 175 -18.20 4.04 32.20
C ASP A 175 -18.43 2.83 31.27
N ASP A 176 -19.66 2.71 30.80
CA ASP A 176 -20.11 1.59 29.99
C ASP A 176 -20.89 2.15 28.80
N ALA A 177 -20.19 2.25 27.68
CA ALA A 177 -20.70 2.85 26.45
C ALA A 177 -20.74 1.80 25.33
N PRO A 178 -21.57 2.01 24.29
CA PRO A 178 -21.36 1.31 23.01
C PRO A 178 -19.92 1.54 22.51
N ALA A 179 -19.31 0.53 21.92
CA ALA A 179 -18.07 0.72 21.16
C ALA A 179 -18.35 1.69 19.99
N GLU A 180 -17.37 2.50 19.61
CA GLU A 180 -17.54 3.41 18.47
C GLU A 180 -17.59 2.62 17.16
N ASP A 181 -18.58 2.92 16.32
CA ASP A 181 -18.63 2.45 14.93
C ASP A 181 -17.45 3.10 14.17
N LEU A 182 -16.41 2.32 13.85
CA LEU A 182 -15.24 2.80 13.09
C LEU A 182 -15.57 3.15 11.63
N ASP A 183 -16.68 2.61 11.11
CA ASP A 183 -17.25 2.90 9.78
C ASP A 183 -18.75 3.14 9.93
N GLN A 184 -19.28 4.18 9.27
CA GLN A 184 -20.72 4.51 9.29
C GLN A 184 -21.63 3.38 8.79
N ASN A 185 -21.09 2.38 8.08
CA ASN A 185 -21.82 1.23 7.57
C ASN A 185 -21.60 -0.05 8.36
N ILE A 186 -20.78 -0.04 9.42
CA ILE A 186 -20.58 -1.19 10.31
C ILE A 186 -21.23 -0.85 11.64
N HIS A 187 -22.07 -1.76 12.13
CA HIS A 187 -22.75 -1.63 13.40
C HIS A 187 -22.48 -2.86 14.25
N VAL A 188 -22.03 -2.63 15.48
CA VAL A 188 -21.64 -3.64 16.47
C VAL A 188 -22.50 -3.47 17.74
N ASP A 189 -22.83 -4.55 18.48
CA ASP A 189 -23.35 -4.44 19.87
C ASP A 189 -22.26 -4.51 20.94
N ASP A 190 -21.00 -4.52 20.50
CA ASP A 190 -19.84 -4.42 21.36
C ASP A 190 -19.99 -3.23 22.31
N ARG A 191 -19.66 -3.49 23.56
CA ARG A 191 -19.65 -2.46 24.60
C ARG A 191 -18.23 -2.23 25.06
N LEU A 192 -17.88 -0.96 25.21
CA LEU A 192 -16.61 -0.53 25.75
C LEU A 192 -16.78 -0.16 27.22
N LEU A 193 -16.06 -0.86 28.09
CA LEU A 193 -15.87 -0.40 29.46
C LEU A 193 -14.64 0.49 29.52
N ARG A 194 -14.85 1.75 29.87
CA ARG A 194 -13.77 2.73 30.04
C ARG A 194 -13.66 3.16 31.48
N VAL A 195 -12.44 3.12 32.00
CA VAL A 195 -12.20 3.22 33.43
C VAL A 195 -11.06 4.19 33.72
N PRO A 196 -11.37 5.45 34.12
CA PRO A 196 -10.33 6.41 34.47
C PRO A 196 -9.56 5.94 35.71
N LEU A 197 -8.23 5.98 35.66
CA LEU A 197 -7.35 5.56 36.74
C LEU A 197 -7.16 6.68 37.76
N PRO A 198 -7.47 6.44 39.06
CA PRO A 198 -7.41 7.50 40.06
C PRO A 198 -5.98 7.81 40.51
N GLY A 199 -5.67 9.09 40.69
CA GLY A 199 -4.42 9.53 41.32
C GLY A 199 -3.15 9.20 40.53
N LEU A 200 -3.24 9.00 39.21
CA LEU A 200 -2.14 8.67 38.33
C LEU A 200 -1.15 9.85 38.20
N THR A 201 0.15 9.58 38.35
CA THR A 201 1.24 10.55 38.22
C THR A 201 2.45 9.93 37.51
N VAL A 202 3.38 10.76 37.04
CA VAL A 202 4.64 10.24 36.48
C VAL A 202 5.38 9.44 37.54
N GLY A 203 5.74 8.19 37.21
CA GLY A 203 6.38 7.24 38.11
C GLY A 203 5.40 6.27 38.81
N SER A 204 4.09 6.49 38.70
CA SER A 204 3.08 5.58 39.26
C SER A 204 3.17 4.19 38.65
N VAL A 205 2.96 3.17 39.49
CA VAL A 205 2.84 1.77 39.08
C VAL A 205 1.37 1.38 39.14
N VAL A 206 0.83 0.96 38.01
CA VAL A 206 -0.53 0.46 37.88
C VAL A 206 -0.48 -1.06 37.88
N GLU A 207 -1.31 -1.68 38.71
CA GLU A 207 -1.62 -3.12 38.65
C GLU A 207 -3.11 -3.26 38.33
N ALA A 208 -3.42 -3.96 37.25
CA ALA A 208 -4.78 -4.18 36.76
C ALA A 208 -5.06 -5.67 36.58
N GLU A 209 -6.30 -6.06 36.84
CA GLU A 209 -6.84 -7.39 36.56
C GLU A 209 -8.19 -7.23 35.85
N LEU A 210 -8.31 -7.90 34.71
CA LEU A 210 -9.51 -7.97 33.90
C LEU A 210 -9.92 -9.44 33.75
N ILE A 211 -11.19 -9.74 33.98
CA ILE A 211 -11.75 -11.07 33.80
C ILE A 211 -12.98 -10.96 32.92
N THR A 212 -12.97 -11.70 31.81
CA THR A 212 -14.13 -11.86 30.92
C THR A 212 -14.50 -13.34 30.87
N GLN A 213 -15.80 -13.64 30.84
CA GLN A 213 -16.31 -15.00 30.84
C GLN A 213 -17.47 -15.12 29.86
N GLU A 214 -17.41 -16.14 29.01
CA GLU A 214 -18.50 -16.48 28.12
C GLU A 214 -19.66 -17.17 28.88
N THR A 215 -20.87 -16.67 28.65
CA THR A 215 -22.12 -17.33 29.06
C THR A 215 -22.42 -18.55 28.18
N GLN A 216 -22.08 -18.46 26.88
CA GLN A 216 -22.18 -19.51 25.88
C GLN A 216 -20.97 -19.48 24.94
N ALA A 217 -20.57 -20.64 24.40
CA ALA A 217 -19.42 -20.70 23.52
C ALA A 217 -19.77 -20.02 22.20
N GLU A 218 -18.89 -19.14 21.72
CA GLU A 218 -19.02 -18.49 20.41
C GLU A 218 -19.13 -19.55 19.31
N PHE A 219 -18.22 -20.54 19.32
CA PHE A 219 -18.24 -21.66 18.38
C PHE A 219 -17.67 -22.96 18.97
N SER A 220 -18.53 -23.99 19.10
CA SER A 220 -18.20 -25.21 19.86
C SER A 220 -17.24 -26.20 19.17
N GLN A 221 -17.05 -26.11 17.85
CA GLN A 221 -16.18 -27.03 17.08
C GLN A 221 -14.70 -26.60 17.07
N GLY A 222 -14.37 -25.51 17.76
CA GLY A 222 -13.00 -25.07 18.01
C GLY A 222 -12.78 -23.61 17.63
N THR A 223 -12.03 -22.92 18.48
CA THR A 223 -11.61 -21.53 18.25
C THR A 223 -10.12 -21.49 17.90
N VAL A 224 -9.71 -20.44 17.20
CA VAL A 224 -8.32 -20.07 16.97
C VAL A 224 -8.13 -18.61 17.37
N ARG A 225 -7.06 -18.32 18.11
CA ARG A 225 -6.75 -16.97 18.61
C ARG A 225 -5.28 -16.65 18.44
N ARG A 226 -4.98 -15.36 18.24
CA ARG A 226 -3.63 -14.78 18.29
C ARG A 226 -3.52 -13.85 19.48
N VAL A 227 -2.52 -14.06 20.32
CA VAL A 227 -2.26 -13.22 21.48
C VAL A 227 -0.95 -12.49 21.27
N TYR A 228 -1.05 -11.18 21.02
CA TYR A 228 0.08 -10.30 20.79
C TYR A 228 0.74 -9.84 22.10
N PHE A 229 2.04 -9.61 22.04
CA PHE A 229 2.89 -9.22 23.16
C PHE A 229 3.91 -8.16 22.73
N GLY A 230 4.10 -7.13 23.57
CA GLY A 230 5.16 -6.13 23.36
C GLY A 230 5.05 -5.38 22.03
N VAL A 231 3.84 -5.01 21.60
CA VAL A 231 3.63 -4.28 20.34
C VAL A 231 3.91 -2.79 20.53
N GLU A 232 3.21 -2.14 21.46
CA GLU A 232 3.25 -0.67 21.62
C GLU A 232 4.20 -0.19 22.73
N SER A 233 4.56 -1.07 23.66
CA SER A 233 5.39 -0.68 24.81
C SER A 233 6.29 -1.83 25.25
N PRO A 234 7.51 -1.52 25.75
CA PRO A 234 8.44 -2.55 26.22
C PRO A 234 7.84 -3.30 27.41
N ALA A 235 7.95 -4.63 27.38
CA ALA A 235 7.46 -5.52 28.42
C ALA A 235 8.60 -6.31 29.04
N GLN A 236 8.79 -6.22 30.37
CA GLN A 236 9.84 -6.96 31.07
C GLN A 236 9.62 -8.47 31.03
N LEU A 237 8.38 -8.89 31.22
CA LEU A 237 7.96 -10.29 31.26
C LEU A 237 6.57 -10.39 30.66
N VAL A 238 6.43 -11.28 29.69
CA VAL A 238 5.14 -11.68 29.12
C VAL A 238 4.89 -13.14 29.45
N ARG A 239 3.66 -13.46 29.82
CA ARG A 239 3.23 -14.82 30.14
C ARG A 239 1.89 -15.10 29.50
N LEU A 240 1.80 -16.23 28.78
CA LEU A 240 0.56 -16.80 28.31
C LEU A 240 0.32 -18.14 29.00
N VAL A 241 -0.87 -18.32 29.56
CA VAL A 241 -1.37 -19.62 30.02
C VAL A 241 -2.61 -19.98 29.23
N VAL A 242 -2.63 -21.15 28.60
CA VAL A 242 -3.83 -21.69 27.95
C VAL A 242 -4.18 -23.02 28.58
N GLU A 243 -5.41 -23.15 29.07
CA GLU A 243 -5.95 -24.35 29.69
C GLU A 243 -7.16 -24.83 28.90
N THR A 244 -7.22 -26.13 28.64
CA THR A 244 -8.39 -26.78 28.04
C THR A 244 -8.60 -28.17 28.63
N SER A 245 -9.75 -28.78 28.39
CA SER A 245 -9.97 -30.17 28.77
C SER A 245 -8.93 -31.09 28.11
N SER A 246 -8.49 -32.14 28.81
CA SER A 246 -7.51 -33.10 28.26
C SER A 246 -8.00 -33.84 27.01
N SER A 247 -9.33 -33.86 26.80
CA SER A 247 -9.99 -34.38 25.60
C SER A 247 -9.98 -33.40 24.43
N ALA A 248 -9.88 -32.10 24.68
CA ALA A 248 -9.82 -31.10 23.63
C ALA A 248 -8.37 -30.93 23.11
N PRO A 249 -8.18 -30.79 21.79
CA PRO A 249 -6.91 -30.40 21.20
C PRO A 249 -6.43 -29.05 21.77
N LEU A 250 -5.12 -28.90 21.89
CA LEU A 250 -4.47 -27.61 22.13
C LEU A 250 -3.26 -27.51 21.21
N ARG A 251 -3.46 -26.91 20.05
CA ARG A 251 -2.41 -26.64 19.07
C ARG A 251 -1.90 -25.22 19.26
N ASN A 252 -0.63 -24.96 19.00
CA ASN A 252 -0.06 -23.63 19.17
C ASN A 252 1.17 -23.38 18.30
N ALA A 253 1.42 -22.11 18.01
CA ALA A 253 2.60 -21.58 17.35
C ALA A 253 3.09 -20.33 18.08
N VAL A 254 4.42 -20.16 18.18
CA VAL A 254 5.05 -19.02 18.86
C VAL A 254 5.87 -18.26 17.81
N HIS A 255 5.54 -17.01 17.59
CA HIS A 255 6.11 -16.18 16.52
C HIS A 255 6.78 -14.93 17.08
N LEU A 256 7.97 -14.61 16.56
CA LEU A 256 8.73 -13.39 16.87
C LEU A 256 8.95 -13.12 18.39
N LEU A 257 8.95 -14.18 19.22
CA LEU A 257 9.26 -14.14 20.65
C LEU A 257 10.58 -14.87 20.94
N PRO A 258 11.74 -14.26 20.66
CA PRO A 258 13.04 -14.90 20.82
C PRO A 258 13.30 -15.27 22.29
N GLY A 259 13.79 -16.49 22.52
CA GLY A 259 14.10 -16.98 23.88
C GLY A 259 12.87 -17.35 24.71
N ALA A 260 11.66 -17.37 24.13
CA ALA A 260 10.46 -17.83 24.81
C ALA A 260 10.61 -19.26 25.35
N LYS A 261 10.26 -19.44 26.62
CA LYS A 261 10.18 -20.74 27.28
C LYS A 261 8.75 -21.26 27.16
N LYS A 262 8.60 -22.36 26.43
CA LYS A 262 7.32 -23.05 26.23
C LYS A 262 7.28 -24.34 27.05
N THR A 263 6.25 -24.51 27.86
CA THR A 263 5.97 -25.72 28.65
C THR A 263 4.56 -26.21 28.38
N GLU A 264 4.41 -27.51 28.12
CA GLU A 264 3.12 -28.17 27.95
C GLU A 264 2.97 -29.30 28.98
N SER A 265 1.79 -29.41 29.59
CA SER A 265 1.48 -30.49 30.52
C SER A 265 0.04 -30.98 30.39
N ARG A 266 -0.21 -32.20 30.85
CA ARG A 266 -1.54 -32.79 30.95
C ARG A 266 -1.70 -33.42 32.33
N GLU A 267 -2.53 -32.82 33.17
CA GLU A 267 -2.74 -33.25 34.55
C GLU A 267 -4.20 -33.14 34.95
N LYS A 268 -4.72 -34.12 35.71
CA LYS A 268 -6.07 -34.09 36.30
C LYS A 268 -7.19 -33.75 35.30
N GLY A 269 -7.07 -34.20 34.06
CA GLY A 269 -8.06 -33.94 33.01
C GLY A 269 -7.95 -32.58 32.33
N VAL A 270 -6.88 -31.83 32.54
CA VAL A 270 -6.61 -30.52 31.92
C VAL A 270 -5.31 -30.57 31.12
N SER A 271 -5.36 -30.10 29.87
CA SER A 271 -4.18 -29.75 29.07
C SER A 271 -3.80 -28.30 29.33
N ARG A 272 -2.54 -28.02 29.59
CA ARG A 272 -2.03 -26.67 29.88
C ARG A 272 -0.83 -26.35 28.99
N LEU A 273 -0.86 -25.17 28.38
CA LEU A 273 0.28 -24.50 27.73
C LEU A 273 0.70 -23.32 28.59
N VAL A 274 1.99 -23.16 28.82
CA VAL A 274 2.58 -21.96 29.43
C VAL A 274 3.70 -21.47 28.50
N VAL A 275 3.62 -20.21 28.08
CA VAL A 275 4.68 -19.52 27.33
C VAL A 275 5.12 -18.32 28.13
N GLU A 276 6.42 -18.24 28.44
CA GLU A 276 7.02 -17.09 29.13
C GLU A 276 8.16 -16.53 28.26
N ALA A 277 8.17 -15.21 28.04
CA ALA A 277 9.22 -14.52 27.33
C ALA A 277 9.51 -13.16 27.98
N GLY A 278 10.67 -12.58 27.71
CA GLY A 278 11.00 -11.25 28.23
C GLY A 278 12.51 -11.03 28.42
N PRO A 279 12.98 -9.77 28.33
CA PRO A 279 12.21 -8.59 27.96
C PRO A 279 11.80 -8.58 26.47
N CYS A 280 10.58 -8.12 26.19
CA CYS A 280 10.05 -7.85 24.86
C CYS A 280 10.13 -6.35 24.60
N LEU A 281 10.58 -5.96 23.41
CA LEU A 281 10.69 -4.57 23.00
C LEU A 281 9.55 -4.21 22.06
N PRO A 282 9.08 -2.94 22.06
CA PRO A 282 8.03 -2.51 21.16
C PRO A 282 8.45 -2.75 19.71
N GLN A 283 7.48 -3.03 18.86
CA GLN A 283 7.68 -3.13 17.42
C GLN A 283 7.86 -1.71 16.87
N GLU A 284 8.90 -1.49 16.05
CA GLU A 284 9.15 -0.17 15.47
C GLU A 284 8.19 0.14 14.31
N GLU A 285 7.94 -0.82 13.40
CA GLU A 285 7.16 -0.54 12.19
C GLU A 285 6.42 -1.75 11.62
N PHE A 286 5.33 -1.45 10.91
CA PHE A 286 4.61 -2.40 10.07
C PHE A 286 5.19 -2.38 8.64
N LEU A 287 5.60 -3.54 8.12
CA LEU A 287 6.06 -3.67 6.74
C LEU A 287 4.87 -3.75 5.77
N PHE A 288 4.76 -2.79 4.85
CA PHE A 288 3.75 -2.82 3.78
C PHE A 288 4.02 -3.94 2.77
N GLY A 289 2.99 -4.58 2.20
CA GLY A 289 3.19 -5.60 1.15
C GLY A 289 3.93 -6.86 1.64
N LEU A 290 3.90 -7.15 2.94
CA LEU A 290 4.38 -8.43 3.46
C LEU A 290 3.45 -9.57 2.98
N PRO A 291 3.96 -10.76 2.65
CA PRO A 291 3.10 -11.91 2.37
C PRO A 291 2.22 -12.22 3.57
N ASN A 292 0.92 -12.42 3.34
CA ASN A 292 -0.06 -12.60 4.41
C ASN A 292 0.20 -13.85 5.27
N ASP A 293 1.03 -14.79 4.83
CA ASP A 293 1.43 -15.96 5.60
C ASP A 293 2.67 -15.75 6.48
N VAL A 294 3.29 -14.57 6.47
CA VAL A 294 4.44 -14.20 7.30
C VAL A 294 3.99 -13.43 8.55
N PRO A 295 4.33 -13.90 9.76
CA PRO A 295 4.07 -13.17 10.99
C PRO A 295 4.77 -11.81 11.04
N GLN A 296 4.02 -10.77 11.42
CA GLN A 296 4.52 -9.39 11.47
C GLN A 296 4.78 -8.87 12.88
N SER A 297 4.09 -9.40 13.89
CA SER A 297 4.19 -8.94 15.28
C SER A 297 4.43 -10.11 16.24
N PRO A 298 5.11 -9.90 17.39
CA PRO A 298 5.32 -10.94 18.39
C PRO A 298 4.00 -11.45 18.98
N HIS A 299 3.76 -12.75 18.83
CA HIS A 299 2.52 -13.35 19.30
C HIS A 299 2.63 -14.85 19.56
N VAL A 300 1.67 -15.37 20.31
CA VAL A 300 1.39 -16.80 20.39
C VAL A 300 0.01 -17.05 19.79
N ALA A 301 -0.04 -17.89 18.77
CA ALA A 301 -1.29 -18.39 18.21
C ALA A 301 -1.64 -19.74 18.82
N PHE A 302 -2.91 -20.00 19.11
CA PHE A 302 -3.37 -21.30 19.58
C PHE A 302 -4.75 -21.65 19.05
N SER A 303 -5.04 -22.95 19.00
CA SER A 303 -6.30 -23.48 18.49
C SER A 303 -6.80 -24.66 19.33
N THR A 304 -8.12 -24.72 19.52
CA THR A 304 -8.83 -25.82 20.20
C THR A 304 -9.56 -26.75 19.24
N GLY A 305 -9.55 -26.46 17.93
CA GLY A 305 -10.22 -27.28 16.92
C GLY A 305 -9.54 -28.63 16.66
N VAL A 306 -10.35 -29.64 16.37
CA VAL A 306 -9.88 -30.99 16.06
C VAL A 306 -9.30 -31.06 14.65
N SER A 307 -10.03 -30.53 13.67
CA SER A 307 -9.64 -30.51 12.25
C SER A 307 -10.41 -29.41 11.50
N TRP A 308 -9.90 -28.99 10.34
CA TRP A 308 -10.64 -28.09 9.45
C TRP A 308 -11.96 -28.68 8.99
N GLN A 309 -12.05 -30.01 8.89
CA GLN A 309 -13.27 -30.72 8.52
C GLN A 309 -14.40 -30.54 9.53
N GLU A 310 -14.09 -30.67 10.82
CA GLU A 310 -15.07 -30.47 11.89
C GLU A 310 -15.50 -29.01 12.00
N VAL A 311 -14.55 -28.09 11.84
CA VAL A 311 -14.83 -26.64 11.82
C VAL A 311 -15.75 -26.29 10.64
N ALA A 312 -15.43 -26.75 9.43
CA ALA A 312 -16.25 -26.52 8.24
C ALA A 312 -17.64 -27.18 8.36
N ALA A 313 -17.72 -28.39 8.90
CA ALA A 313 -19.00 -29.07 9.13
C ALA A 313 -19.86 -28.33 10.18
N GLY A 314 -19.27 -27.86 11.28
CA GLY A 314 -19.94 -27.08 12.31
C GLY A 314 -20.50 -25.77 11.76
N TYR A 315 -19.69 -25.03 11.00
CA TYR A 315 -20.14 -23.80 10.38
C TYR A 315 -21.18 -24.07 9.28
N GLN A 316 -21.04 -25.16 8.52
CA GLN A 316 -22.06 -25.55 7.54
C GLN A 316 -23.41 -25.81 8.21
N ALA A 317 -23.45 -26.42 9.40
CA ALA A 317 -24.70 -26.62 10.12
C ALA A 317 -25.40 -25.29 10.44
N LEU A 318 -24.65 -24.24 10.81
CA LEU A 318 -25.18 -22.89 11.00
C LEU A 318 -25.81 -22.35 9.71
N VAL A 319 -25.09 -22.43 8.59
CA VAL A 319 -25.57 -21.97 7.28
C VAL A 319 -26.81 -22.75 6.83
N GLN A 320 -26.79 -24.09 6.92
CA GLN A 320 -27.91 -24.93 6.50
C GLN A 320 -29.18 -24.68 7.31
N ASN A 321 -29.06 -24.33 8.60
CA ASN A 321 -30.20 -23.94 9.41
C ASN A 321 -30.89 -22.67 8.88
N GLN A 322 -30.15 -21.75 8.24
CA GLN A 322 -30.73 -20.56 7.61
C GLN A 322 -31.31 -20.81 6.24
N LEU A 323 -30.71 -21.74 5.48
CA LEU A 323 -31.21 -22.14 4.17
C LEU A 323 -32.45 -23.04 4.24
N LYS A 324 -32.69 -23.70 5.39
CA LYS A 324 -33.82 -24.62 5.54
C LYS A 324 -35.15 -23.88 5.45
N GLY A 325 -35.97 -24.27 4.47
CA GLY A 325 -37.33 -23.75 4.29
C GLY A 325 -37.40 -22.40 3.58
N THR A 326 -36.31 -21.92 2.98
CA THR A 326 -36.35 -20.73 2.11
C THR A 326 -37.11 -21.03 0.83
N SER A 327 -37.86 -20.05 0.34
CA SER A 327 -38.64 -20.12 -0.90
C SER A 327 -38.18 -19.05 -1.89
N LEU A 328 -36.98 -19.22 -2.45
CA LEU A 328 -36.39 -18.25 -3.39
C LEU A 328 -36.48 -18.68 -4.86
N GLY A 329 -37.04 -19.86 -5.14
CA GLY A 329 -37.04 -20.44 -6.48
C GLY A 329 -37.75 -19.59 -7.55
N GLU A 330 -38.85 -18.91 -7.21
CA GLU A 330 -39.52 -18.01 -8.15
C GLU A 330 -38.62 -16.81 -8.51
N ILE A 331 -37.98 -16.22 -7.51
CA ILE A 331 -37.06 -15.09 -7.69
C ILE A 331 -35.88 -15.51 -8.55
N ALA A 332 -35.24 -16.64 -8.22
CA ALA A 332 -34.10 -17.16 -8.97
C ALA A 332 -34.47 -17.44 -10.44
N ARG A 333 -35.60 -18.08 -10.71
CA ARG A 333 -36.10 -18.33 -12.08
C ARG A 333 -36.42 -17.03 -12.83
N LYS A 334 -37.02 -16.04 -12.15
CA LYS A 334 -37.35 -14.74 -12.75
C LYS A 334 -36.10 -13.98 -13.16
N VAL A 335 -35.10 -13.92 -12.28
CA VAL A 335 -33.82 -13.23 -12.54
C VAL A 335 -33.06 -13.91 -13.69
N THR A 336 -33.12 -15.24 -13.76
CA THR A 336 -32.39 -16.04 -14.75
C THR A 336 -33.19 -16.31 -16.03
N ALA A 337 -34.44 -15.85 -16.15
CA ALA A 337 -35.30 -16.17 -17.29
C ALA A 337 -34.69 -15.80 -18.66
N LYS A 338 -33.87 -14.74 -18.73
CA LYS A 338 -33.24 -14.26 -19.97
C LYS A 338 -31.91 -14.95 -20.29
N THR A 339 -31.37 -15.77 -19.39
CA THR A 339 -30.06 -16.43 -19.56
C THR A 339 -30.17 -17.72 -20.37
N GLN A 340 -31.40 -18.18 -20.64
CA GLN A 340 -31.69 -19.38 -21.44
C GLN A 340 -30.99 -20.64 -20.90
N GLY A 341 -30.72 -20.70 -19.59
CA GLY A 341 -30.03 -21.82 -18.96
C GLY A 341 -28.50 -21.77 -19.06
N ASP A 342 -27.91 -20.72 -19.64
CA ASP A 342 -26.48 -20.52 -19.61
C ASP A 342 -26.00 -20.31 -18.16
N ARG A 343 -25.06 -21.16 -17.72
CA ARG A 343 -24.62 -21.22 -16.32
C ARG A 343 -23.93 -19.92 -15.91
N GLU A 344 -23.05 -19.39 -16.76
CA GLU A 344 -22.29 -18.18 -16.46
C GLU A 344 -23.20 -16.95 -16.40
N ALA A 345 -24.06 -16.76 -17.40
CA ALA A 345 -25.03 -15.67 -17.44
C ALA A 345 -26.02 -15.75 -16.27
N SER A 346 -26.41 -16.96 -15.85
CA SER A 346 -27.25 -17.17 -14.66
C SER A 346 -26.57 -16.71 -13.38
N ILE A 347 -25.28 -17.04 -13.21
CA ILE A 347 -24.52 -16.59 -12.05
C ILE A 347 -24.36 -15.07 -12.07
N LYS A 348 -23.93 -14.48 -13.21
CA LYS A 348 -23.83 -13.03 -13.39
C LYS A 348 -25.12 -12.32 -13.02
N ALA A 349 -26.27 -12.82 -13.50
CA ALA A 349 -27.57 -12.24 -13.24
C ALA A 349 -27.96 -12.29 -11.76
N LEU A 350 -27.68 -13.41 -11.06
CA LEU A 350 -27.95 -13.55 -9.64
C LEU A 350 -27.02 -12.67 -8.78
N THR A 351 -25.74 -12.59 -9.09
CA THR A 351 -24.79 -11.70 -8.41
C THR A 351 -25.20 -10.24 -8.57
N ALA A 352 -25.48 -9.80 -9.81
CA ALA A 352 -25.96 -8.45 -10.09
C ALA A 352 -27.32 -8.14 -9.43
N PHE A 353 -28.18 -9.15 -9.26
CA PHE A 353 -29.41 -9.01 -8.48
C PHE A 353 -29.09 -8.76 -7.00
N VAL A 354 -28.20 -9.54 -6.37
CA VAL A 354 -27.84 -9.33 -4.96
C VAL A 354 -27.21 -7.96 -4.74
N HIS A 355 -26.28 -7.52 -5.60
CA HIS A 355 -25.65 -6.19 -5.51
C HIS A 355 -26.69 -5.07 -5.59
N ARG A 356 -27.67 -5.17 -6.50
CA ARG A 356 -28.71 -4.14 -6.66
C ARG A 356 -29.72 -4.13 -5.53
N GLU A 357 -30.12 -5.30 -5.03
CA GLU A 357 -31.23 -5.43 -4.09
C GLU A 357 -30.80 -5.37 -2.62
N VAL A 358 -29.52 -5.55 -2.32
CA VAL A 358 -29.01 -5.63 -0.94
C VAL A 358 -27.77 -4.75 -0.80
N ARG A 359 -27.90 -3.63 -0.09
CA ARG A 359 -26.78 -2.76 0.26
C ARG A 359 -25.87 -3.43 1.29
N TYR A 360 -24.55 -3.32 1.14
CA TYR A 360 -23.65 -3.78 2.19
C TYR A 360 -23.81 -2.95 3.47
N THR A 361 -23.95 -3.63 4.61
CA THR A 361 -23.99 -3.02 5.96
C THR A 361 -23.44 -4.07 6.91
N GLY A 362 -22.28 -3.81 7.53
CA GLY A 362 -21.70 -4.70 8.53
C GLY A 362 -22.61 -4.77 9.75
N LEU A 363 -23.10 -5.97 10.08
CA LEU A 363 -24.01 -6.19 11.19
C LEU A 363 -23.42 -7.26 12.07
N GLU A 364 -22.47 -6.86 12.90
CA GLU A 364 -21.79 -7.77 13.82
C GLU A 364 -22.50 -7.73 15.17
N PHE A 365 -23.83 -7.97 15.13
CA PHE A 365 -24.72 -7.88 16.28
C PHE A 365 -25.08 -9.26 16.81
N GLY A 366 -24.79 -9.52 18.06
CA GLY A 366 -25.27 -10.74 18.69
C GLY A 366 -24.68 -11.99 18.03
N GLN A 367 -25.49 -13.05 17.95
CA GLN A 367 -25.12 -14.24 17.16
C GLN A 367 -24.87 -13.93 15.68
N ALA A 368 -25.33 -12.79 15.14
CA ALA A 368 -25.13 -12.44 13.73
C ALA A 368 -23.65 -12.23 13.38
N ALA A 369 -22.81 -11.89 14.37
CA ALA A 369 -21.37 -11.75 14.19
C ALA A 369 -20.72 -13.01 13.57
N LEU A 370 -21.27 -14.19 13.93
CA LEU A 370 -20.82 -15.47 13.40
C LEU A 370 -21.82 -16.09 12.39
N ARG A 371 -23.11 -15.93 12.66
CA ARG A 371 -24.19 -16.67 12.01
C ARG A 371 -24.88 -15.80 10.95
N PRO A 372 -24.89 -16.19 9.66
CA PRO A 372 -25.60 -15.42 8.65
C PRO A 372 -27.11 -15.35 8.96
N GLU A 373 -27.78 -14.31 8.48
CA GLU A 373 -29.23 -14.14 8.49
C GLU A 373 -29.91 -15.05 7.45
N LYS A 374 -31.22 -15.27 7.62
CA LYS A 374 -32.04 -15.95 6.62
C LYS A 374 -32.07 -15.15 5.31
N PRO A 375 -31.82 -15.79 4.14
CA PRO A 375 -31.84 -15.12 2.83
C PRO A 375 -33.08 -14.26 2.55
N GLU A 376 -34.26 -14.71 2.95
CA GLU A 376 -35.52 -13.97 2.75
C GLU A 376 -35.56 -12.66 3.56
N ASN A 377 -35.03 -12.68 4.78
CA ASN A 377 -34.95 -11.50 5.65
C ASN A 377 -33.94 -10.49 5.08
N THR A 378 -32.77 -10.96 4.63
CA THR A 378 -31.77 -10.12 3.95
C THR A 378 -32.38 -9.42 2.73
N LEU A 379 -33.14 -10.16 1.91
CA LEU A 379 -33.81 -9.59 0.74
C LEU A 379 -34.97 -8.65 1.10
N GLN A 380 -35.72 -8.94 2.16
CA GLN A 380 -36.82 -8.12 2.64
C GLN A 380 -36.31 -6.78 3.19
N ARG A 381 -35.23 -6.79 3.98
CA ARG A 381 -34.69 -5.58 4.62
C ARG A 381 -33.81 -4.75 3.69
N LYS A 382 -33.34 -5.32 2.57
CA LYS A 382 -32.52 -4.65 1.54
C LYS A 382 -31.11 -4.23 1.97
N TYR A 383 -30.59 -4.83 3.04
CA TYR A 383 -29.20 -4.66 3.48
C TYR A 383 -28.64 -5.93 4.14
N GLY A 384 -27.32 -6.05 4.27
CA GLY A 384 -26.65 -7.13 5.01
C GLY A 384 -25.14 -7.14 4.86
N ASP A 385 -24.48 -7.92 5.72
CA ASP A 385 -23.02 -8.06 5.75
C ASP A 385 -22.51 -9.08 4.71
N CYS A 386 -21.23 -9.46 4.82
CA CYS A 386 -20.59 -10.38 3.87
C CYS A 386 -21.18 -11.80 3.96
N LYS A 387 -21.49 -12.26 5.18
CA LYS A 387 -22.06 -13.57 5.47
C LYS A 387 -23.49 -13.66 4.94
N ASP A 388 -24.27 -12.59 5.10
CA ASP A 388 -25.65 -12.46 4.65
C ASP A 388 -25.77 -12.43 3.13
N LYS A 389 -25.00 -11.54 2.48
CA LYS A 389 -24.99 -11.42 1.01
C LYS A 389 -24.49 -12.69 0.36
N GLY A 390 -23.42 -13.30 0.91
CA GLY A 390 -22.91 -14.59 0.46
C GLY A 390 -23.92 -15.73 0.61
N THR A 391 -24.61 -15.81 1.77
CA THR A 391 -25.62 -16.85 2.02
C THR A 391 -26.86 -16.70 1.14
N LEU A 392 -27.33 -15.46 0.89
CA LEU A 392 -28.40 -15.19 -0.06
C LEU A 392 -28.02 -15.61 -1.48
N LEU A 393 -26.81 -15.28 -1.93
CA LEU A 393 -26.34 -15.67 -3.26
C LEU A 393 -26.25 -17.20 -3.40
N VAL A 394 -25.71 -17.89 -2.39
CA VAL A 394 -25.68 -19.36 -2.32
C VAL A 394 -27.09 -19.95 -2.41
N ALA A 395 -28.06 -19.39 -1.67
CA ALA A 395 -29.45 -19.85 -1.69
C ALA A 395 -30.06 -19.73 -3.10
N LEU A 396 -29.93 -18.57 -3.73
CA LEU A 396 -30.44 -18.30 -5.07
C LEU A 396 -29.83 -19.22 -6.14
N MET A 397 -28.52 -19.48 -6.06
CA MET A 397 -27.83 -20.39 -6.98
C MET A 397 -28.30 -21.83 -6.83
N ARG A 398 -28.51 -22.30 -5.60
CA ARG A 398 -28.96 -23.68 -5.32
C ARG A 398 -30.38 -23.94 -5.81
N GLU A 399 -31.26 -22.95 -5.80
CA GLU A 399 -32.63 -23.03 -6.35
C GLU A 399 -32.67 -23.35 -7.85
N ILE A 400 -31.61 -23.03 -8.59
CA ILE A 400 -31.46 -23.34 -10.02
C ILE A 400 -30.44 -24.46 -10.28
N GLY A 401 -30.07 -25.22 -9.24
CA GLY A 401 -29.20 -26.40 -9.36
C GLY A 401 -27.70 -26.10 -9.48
N ILE A 402 -27.25 -24.88 -9.17
CA ILE A 402 -25.83 -24.53 -9.15
C ILE A 402 -25.26 -24.85 -7.75
N ASP A 403 -24.26 -25.75 -7.69
CA ASP A 403 -23.51 -26.01 -6.45
C ASP A 403 -22.69 -24.77 -6.10
N ALA A 404 -23.10 -24.10 -5.01
CA ALA A 404 -22.46 -22.93 -4.44
C ALA A 404 -22.33 -23.10 -2.93
N ARG A 405 -21.26 -22.59 -2.36
CA ARG A 405 -20.89 -22.75 -0.94
C ARG A 405 -20.34 -21.44 -0.41
N LEU A 406 -20.51 -21.20 0.88
CA LEU A 406 -19.78 -20.12 1.54
C LEU A 406 -18.32 -20.53 1.73
N ALA A 407 -17.42 -19.56 1.78
CA ALA A 407 -16.04 -19.73 2.18
C ALA A 407 -15.62 -18.54 3.05
N LEU A 408 -14.83 -18.81 4.09
CA LEU A 408 -14.37 -17.79 5.03
C LEU A 408 -12.88 -17.53 4.83
N LEU A 409 -12.46 -16.28 4.85
CA LEU A 409 -11.05 -15.89 4.74
C LEU A 409 -10.74 -14.71 5.67
N SER A 410 -9.46 -14.45 5.86
CA SER A 410 -8.99 -13.17 6.41
C SER A 410 -8.69 -12.27 5.22
N ALA A 411 -9.37 -11.14 5.13
CA ALA A 411 -9.21 -10.14 4.09
C ALA A 411 -8.25 -9.03 4.57
N GLU A 412 -8.16 -7.96 3.80
CA GLU A 412 -7.34 -6.77 4.04
C GLU A 412 -5.85 -7.07 4.23
N SER A 413 -5.14 -6.25 5.00
CA SER A 413 -3.73 -6.45 5.34
C SER A 413 -3.52 -7.51 6.44
N ASP A 414 -4.58 -8.17 6.91
CA ASP A 414 -4.47 -9.13 8.00
C ASP A 414 -3.65 -10.37 7.61
N GLN A 415 -3.08 -11.02 8.63
CA GLN A 415 -2.32 -12.25 8.49
C GLN A 415 -3.27 -13.45 8.28
N ASP A 416 -2.99 -14.26 7.25
CA ASP A 416 -3.71 -15.48 6.92
C ASP A 416 -3.73 -16.48 8.08
N VAL A 417 -4.83 -17.22 8.20
CA VAL A 417 -4.95 -18.28 9.20
C VAL A 417 -3.93 -19.38 8.94
N GLU A 418 -3.25 -19.83 10.00
CA GLU A 418 -2.23 -20.88 9.90
C GLU A 418 -2.88 -22.24 9.65
N GLU A 419 -2.41 -22.97 8.64
CA GLU A 419 -2.99 -24.26 8.24
C GLU A 419 -2.98 -25.31 9.36
N GLY A 420 -2.03 -25.21 10.29
CA GLY A 420 -1.92 -26.10 11.46
C GLY A 420 -2.91 -25.83 12.59
N LEU A 421 -3.65 -24.70 12.56
CA LEU A 421 -4.46 -24.19 13.67
C LEU A 421 -5.97 -24.13 13.32
N PRO A 422 -6.67 -25.28 13.18
CA PRO A 422 -8.10 -25.30 12.89
C PRO A 422 -8.93 -24.60 13.97
N GLY A 423 -9.79 -23.68 13.55
CA GLY A 423 -10.74 -23.01 14.43
C GLY A 423 -11.38 -21.80 13.76
N ILE A 424 -12.42 -21.25 14.40
CA ILE A 424 -13.02 -19.96 14.09
C ILE A 424 -12.42 -18.88 15.00
N GLY A 425 -12.35 -17.63 14.52
CA GLY A 425 -11.87 -16.47 15.31
C GLY A 425 -10.76 -15.64 14.63
N LEU A 426 -10.23 -16.11 13.49
CA LEU A 426 -9.26 -15.36 12.68
C LEU A 426 -9.73 -15.15 11.23
N PHE A 427 -11.00 -15.47 10.93
CA PHE A 427 -11.63 -15.14 9.65
C PHE A 427 -12.48 -13.89 9.87
N ASN A 428 -12.37 -12.90 8.98
CA ASN A 428 -13.09 -11.63 9.07
C ASN A 428 -13.99 -11.37 7.85
N HIS A 429 -13.95 -12.23 6.82
CA HIS A 429 -14.72 -12.04 5.60
C HIS A 429 -15.29 -13.34 5.04
N ALA A 430 -16.45 -13.24 4.37
CA ALA A 430 -17.16 -14.37 3.77
C ALA A 430 -17.44 -14.13 2.29
N ILE A 431 -17.07 -15.11 1.45
CA ILE A 431 -17.25 -15.09 -0.01
C ILE A 431 -17.91 -16.38 -0.49
N VAL A 432 -18.26 -16.45 -1.78
CA VAL A 432 -18.92 -17.60 -2.39
C VAL A 432 -17.94 -18.41 -3.24
N TYR A 433 -17.91 -19.71 -2.98
CA TYR A 433 -17.15 -20.72 -3.70
C TYR A 433 -18.06 -21.58 -4.58
N LEU A 434 -17.72 -21.69 -5.86
CA LEU A 434 -18.37 -22.56 -6.84
C LEU A 434 -17.37 -23.65 -7.26
N PRO A 435 -17.61 -24.92 -6.90
CA PRO A 435 -16.73 -26.03 -7.27
C PRO A 435 -16.57 -26.14 -8.80
N GLY A 436 -15.36 -26.49 -9.24
CA GLY A 436 -15.01 -26.61 -10.66
C GLY A 436 -13.51 -26.85 -10.86
N THR A 437 -13.07 -26.92 -12.11
CA THR A 437 -11.63 -26.95 -12.47
C THR A 437 -11.37 -26.00 -13.63
N PRO A 438 -10.88 -24.77 -13.37
CA PRO A 438 -10.65 -24.19 -12.04
C PRO A 438 -11.97 -23.94 -11.29
N ALA A 439 -11.90 -23.87 -9.96
CA ALA A 439 -13.03 -23.41 -9.15
C ALA A 439 -13.24 -21.90 -9.36
N PHE A 440 -14.46 -21.43 -9.15
CA PHE A 440 -14.82 -20.03 -9.33
C PHE A 440 -15.19 -19.40 -7.98
N TRP A 441 -14.79 -18.15 -7.78
CA TRP A 441 -14.95 -17.42 -6.52
C TRP A 441 -15.67 -16.11 -6.79
N ILE A 442 -16.56 -15.71 -5.87
CA ILE A 442 -17.33 -14.49 -5.98
C ILE A 442 -17.35 -13.82 -4.61
N ASP A 443 -16.87 -12.59 -4.54
CA ASP A 443 -17.17 -11.73 -3.41
C ASP A 443 -18.52 -11.04 -3.65
N ALA A 444 -19.53 -11.38 -2.84
CA ALA A 444 -20.87 -10.81 -2.96
C ALA A 444 -20.96 -9.35 -2.48
N THR A 445 -19.89 -8.82 -1.88
CA THR A 445 -19.75 -7.45 -1.41
C THR A 445 -18.97 -6.56 -2.38
N ASP A 446 -18.30 -7.14 -3.39
CA ASP A 446 -17.56 -6.41 -4.43
C ASP A 446 -18.50 -5.94 -5.55
N GLU A 447 -19.29 -4.90 -5.25
CA GLU A 447 -20.35 -4.41 -6.14
C GLU A 447 -19.84 -3.94 -7.51
N TYR A 448 -18.60 -3.44 -7.53
CA TYR A 448 -17.93 -2.88 -8.69
C TYR A 448 -16.85 -3.79 -9.25
N GLY A 449 -16.77 -5.05 -8.81
CA GLY A 449 -15.79 -6.03 -9.28
C GLY A 449 -16.03 -6.46 -10.73
N PRO A 450 -14.97 -6.62 -11.56
CA PRO A 450 -15.11 -7.27 -12.86
C PRO A 450 -15.57 -8.72 -12.68
N TRP A 451 -16.24 -9.26 -13.69
CA TRP A 451 -16.62 -10.65 -13.67
C TRP A 451 -15.39 -11.58 -13.66
N GLY A 452 -15.35 -12.52 -12.73
CA GLY A 452 -14.28 -13.52 -12.63
C GLY A 452 -13.09 -13.09 -11.78
N ASP A 453 -13.08 -11.86 -11.28
CA ASP A 453 -12.03 -11.33 -10.42
C ASP A 453 -12.47 -11.34 -8.95
N LEU A 454 -11.47 -11.31 -8.07
CA LEU A 454 -11.65 -10.99 -6.64
C LEU A 454 -11.09 -9.60 -6.36
N PRO A 455 -11.55 -8.92 -5.30
CA PRO A 455 -10.91 -7.69 -4.86
C PRO A 455 -9.52 -8.01 -4.28
N GLU A 456 -8.57 -7.07 -4.37
CA GLU A 456 -7.15 -7.27 -4.07
C GLU A 456 -6.93 -7.93 -2.70
N GLN A 457 -7.75 -7.57 -1.73
CA GLN A 457 -7.71 -8.06 -0.36
C GLN A 457 -8.18 -9.52 -0.18
N CYS A 458 -8.87 -10.08 -1.17
CA CYS A 458 -9.34 -11.46 -1.21
C CYS A 458 -8.48 -12.36 -2.09
N GLU A 459 -7.48 -11.82 -2.81
CA GLU A 459 -6.61 -12.58 -3.70
C GLU A 459 -5.48 -13.28 -2.95
N GLY A 460 -5.16 -14.52 -3.35
CA GLY A 460 -4.06 -15.29 -2.77
C GLY A 460 -4.22 -15.66 -1.29
N ARG A 461 -5.41 -15.50 -0.72
CA ARG A 461 -5.74 -15.75 0.69
C ARG A 461 -6.03 -17.22 0.95
N ARG A 462 -5.78 -17.68 2.17
CA ARG A 462 -6.21 -19.00 2.66
C ARG A 462 -7.67 -18.97 3.11
N ALA A 463 -8.54 -19.60 2.33
CA ALA A 463 -9.97 -19.68 2.59
C ALA A 463 -10.41 -21.05 3.12
N LEU A 464 -11.28 -21.06 4.13
CA LEU A 464 -12.00 -22.23 4.60
C LEU A 464 -13.29 -22.40 3.80
N VAL A 465 -13.34 -23.37 2.90
CA VAL A 465 -14.57 -23.72 2.16
C VAL A 465 -15.53 -24.44 3.10
N ILE A 466 -16.78 -23.97 3.18
CA ILE A 466 -17.81 -24.52 4.07
C ILE A 466 -18.45 -25.79 3.46
N ASP A 467 -17.72 -26.89 3.56
CA ASP A 467 -18.10 -28.25 3.15
C ASP A 467 -17.58 -29.28 4.20
N PRO A 468 -18.40 -30.26 4.65
CA PRO A 468 -17.96 -31.38 5.48
C PRO A 468 -16.86 -32.24 4.87
N LYS A 469 -16.54 -32.09 3.59
CA LYS A 469 -15.40 -32.74 2.92
C LYS A 469 -14.13 -31.89 2.93
N THR A 470 -14.19 -30.65 3.42
CA THR A 470 -13.02 -29.78 3.53
C THR A 470 -12.02 -30.37 4.52
N VAL A 471 -10.79 -30.59 4.09
CA VAL A 471 -9.71 -31.15 4.93
C VAL A 471 -8.64 -30.13 5.30
N GLY A 472 -8.63 -28.97 4.63
CA GLY A 472 -7.65 -27.90 4.79
C GLY A 472 -8.12 -26.60 4.14
N LEU A 473 -7.28 -25.57 4.23
CA LEU A 473 -7.54 -24.27 3.62
C LEU A 473 -7.19 -24.29 2.13
N VAL A 474 -7.95 -23.56 1.33
CA VAL A 474 -7.77 -23.46 -0.13
C VAL A 474 -7.31 -22.05 -0.45
N LYS A 475 -6.29 -21.91 -1.30
CA LYS A 475 -5.84 -20.59 -1.75
C LYS A 475 -6.82 -20.01 -2.78
N THR A 476 -7.24 -18.77 -2.59
CA THR A 476 -8.02 -18.02 -3.59
C THR A 476 -7.15 -17.67 -4.81
N PRO A 477 -7.75 -17.49 -5.99
CA PRO A 477 -7.00 -17.08 -7.18
C PRO A 477 -6.32 -15.72 -6.98
N GLU A 478 -5.28 -15.49 -7.77
CA GLU A 478 -4.54 -14.22 -7.83
C GLU A 478 -4.62 -13.66 -9.25
N SER A 479 -4.79 -12.36 -9.36
CA SER A 479 -4.69 -11.66 -10.63
C SER A 479 -3.23 -11.56 -11.09
N THR A 480 -3.03 -11.64 -12.39
CA THR A 480 -1.75 -11.34 -13.05
C THR A 480 -1.70 -9.86 -13.44
N SER A 481 -0.52 -9.35 -13.82
CA SER A 481 -0.42 -7.99 -14.36
C SER A 481 -1.26 -7.82 -15.63
N ALA A 482 -1.48 -8.90 -16.39
CA ALA A 482 -2.31 -8.86 -17.58
C ALA A 482 -3.81 -8.77 -17.26
N ASP A 483 -4.27 -9.09 -16.06
CA ASP A 483 -5.68 -8.97 -15.71
C ASP A 483 -6.03 -7.52 -15.32
N ASN A 484 -5.07 -6.81 -14.72
CA ASN A 484 -5.20 -5.40 -14.33
C ASN A 484 -4.54 -4.48 -15.37
N ARG A 485 -5.34 -3.91 -16.27
CA ARG A 485 -4.83 -3.14 -17.42
C ARG A 485 -5.40 -1.75 -17.47
N VAL A 486 -4.55 -0.77 -17.75
CA VAL A 486 -4.96 0.58 -18.12
C VAL A 486 -4.30 0.95 -19.43
N THR A 487 -5.10 1.38 -20.40
CA THR A 487 -4.63 1.93 -21.67
C THR A 487 -5.14 3.34 -21.83
N GLU A 488 -4.22 4.30 -21.85
CA GLU A 488 -4.51 5.71 -22.12
C GLU A 488 -4.09 6.05 -23.54
N THR A 489 -5.04 6.45 -24.37
CA THR A 489 -4.77 6.97 -25.71
C THR A 489 -4.92 8.47 -25.72
N ARG A 490 -3.84 9.19 -26.04
CA ARG A 490 -3.76 10.66 -26.08
C ARG A 490 -3.52 11.13 -27.50
N ILE A 491 -4.51 11.78 -28.08
CA ILE A 491 -4.43 12.38 -29.42
C ILE A 491 -4.12 13.86 -29.24
N PHE A 492 -2.95 14.28 -29.72
CA PHE A 492 -2.54 15.68 -29.78
C PHE A 492 -2.82 16.21 -31.18
N GLU A 493 -3.81 17.08 -31.29
CA GLU A 493 -4.11 17.85 -32.49
C GLU A 493 -3.34 19.18 -32.38
N MET A 494 -2.16 19.25 -32.99
CA MET A 494 -1.31 20.44 -32.93
C MET A 494 -1.93 21.57 -33.74
N ALA A 495 -2.03 22.76 -33.15
CA ALA A 495 -2.42 23.96 -33.90
C ALA A 495 -1.29 24.40 -34.84
N GLU A 496 -1.60 25.10 -35.92
CA GLU A 496 -0.60 25.72 -36.80
C GLU A 496 0.18 26.83 -36.08
N TYR A 497 -0.42 27.42 -35.05
CA TYR A 497 0.24 28.31 -34.10
C TYR A 497 -0.45 28.27 -32.74
N GLY A 498 0.33 28.14 -31.67
CA GLY A 498 -0.16 28.10 -30.29
C GLY A 498 -0.35 26.68 -29.73
N PRO A 499 -1.11 26.54 -28.64
CA PRO A 499 -1.26 25.27 -27.92
C PRO A 499 -2.12 24.25 -28.68
N ALA A 500 -1.88 22.98 -28.41
CA ALA A 500 -2.62 21.87 -29.00
C ALA A 500 -4.02 21.72 -28.39
N ARG A 501 -4.85 20.94 -29.06
CA ARG A 501 -6.05 20.32 -28.48
C ARG A 501 -5.75 18.84 -28.20
N VAL A 502 -6.14 18.35 -27.02
CA VAL A 502 -5.85 16.98 -26.59
C VAL A 502 -7.14 16.22 -26.34
N THR A 503 -7.29 15.07 -26.97
CA THR A 503 -8.30 14.07 -26.60
C THR A 503 -7.62 12.93 -25.88
N GLU A 504 -8.02 12.65 -24.65
CA GLU A 504 -7.57 11.49 -23.88
C GLU A 504 -8.71 10.48 -23.76
N THR A 505 -8.40 9.21 -23.98
CA THR A 505 -9.32 8.09 -23.74
C THR A 505 -8.61 7.06 -22.87
N THR A 506 -9.13 6.84 -21.68
CA THR A 506 -8.64 5.87 -20.70
C THR A 506 -9.56 4.67 -20.71
N VAL A 507 -9.01 3.49 -20.96
CA VAL A 507 -9.71 2.20 -20.88
C VAL A 507 -9.07 1.37 -19.78
N ALA A 508 -9.84 1.00 -18.77
CA ALA A 508 -9.39 0.22 -17.62
C ALA A 508 -10.11 -1.13 -17.56
N HIS A 509 -9.38 -2.16 -17.12
CA HIS A 509 -9.84 -3.52 -16.83
C HIS A 509 -9.24 -4.01 -15.50
N GLY A 510 -9.86 -5.00 -14.86
CA GLY A 510 -9.39 -5.56 -13.58
C GLY A 510 -9.62 -4.61 -12.39
N GLY A 511 -8.72 -4.67 -11.42
CA GLY A 511 -8.68 -3.77 -10.25
C GLY A 511 -8.78 -2.27 -10.59
N PRO A 512 -8.04 -1.74 -11.58
CA PRO A 512 -8.18 -0.35 -11.99
C PRO A 512 -9.60 0.04 -12.43
N ALA A 513 -10.32 -0.86 -13.11
CA ALA A 513 -11.72 -0.62 -13.49
C ALA A 513 -12.64 -0.63 -12.26
N ARG A 514 -12.43 -1.54 -11.32
CA ARG A 514 -13.15 -1.57 -10.03
C ARG A 514 -13.04 -0.24 -9.30
N SER A 515 -11.81 0.26 -9.13
CA SER A 515 -11.55 1.52 -8.41
C SER A 515 -12.20 2.71 -9.11
N LEU A 516 -12.10 2.80 -10.44
CA LEU A 516 -12.75 3.87 -11.22
C LEU A 516 -14.27 3.78 -11.15
N ARG A 517 -14.87 2.59 -11.26
CA ARG A 517 -16.33 2.42 -11.14
C ARG A 517 -16.83 2.81 -9.76
N SER A 518 -16.17 2.35 -8.70
CA SER A 518 -16.52 2.74 -7.33
C SER A 518 -16.48 4.26 -7.16
N TYR A 519 -15.37 4.89 -7.55
CA TYR A 519 -15.19 6.33 -7.46
C TYR A 519 -16.24 7.11 -8.26
N TYR A 520 -16.45 6.79 -9.53
CA TYR A 520 -17.43 7.50 -10.37
C TYR A 520 -18.89 7.22 -10.00
N SER A 521 -19.18 6.11 -9.32
CA SER A 521 -20.51 5.81 -8.79
C SER A 521 -20.84 6.66 -7.55
N LEU A 522 -19.83 6.91 -6.71
CA LEU A 522 -19.98 7.65 -5.45
C LEU A 522 -19.81 9.17 -5.62
N SER A 523 -19.14 9.62 -6.68
CA SER A 523 -18.87 11.05 -6.91
C SER A 523 -20.01 11.76 -7.65
N GLY A 524 -20.32 12.98 -7.20
CA GLY A 524 -21.23 13.88 -7.91
C GLY A 524 -20.63 14.37 -9.23
N THR A 525 -21.46 14.53 -10.27
CA THR A 525 -20.99 14.94 -11.61
C THR A 525 -20.26 16.29 -11.60
N ASP A 526 -20.69 17.24 -10.77
CA ASP A 526 -20.05 18.56 -10.66
C ASP A 526 -18.67 18.48 -10.00
N ASP A 527 -18.48 17.57 -9.03
CA ASP A 527 -17.20 17.40 -8.34
C ASP A 527 -16.21 16.66 -9.25
N LEU A 528 -16.65 15.61 -9.95
CA LEU A 528 -15.88 14.95 -11.00
C LEU A 528 -15.39 15.94 -12.06
N ARG A 529 -16.26 16.88 -12.47
CA ARG A 529 -15.88 17.90 -13.45
C ARG A 529 -14.75 18.79 -12.92
N LYS A 530 -14.82 19.25 -11.67
CA LYS A 530 -13.78 20.11 -11.06
C LYS A 530 -12.45 19.38 -10.95
N GLU A 531 -12.48 18.12 -10.51
CA GLU A 531 -11.28 17.28 -10.40
C GLU A 531 -10.64 17.04 -11.77
N LEU A 532 -11.46 16.77 -12.80
CA LEU A 532 -10.98 16.64 -14.18
C LEU A 532 -10.46 17.96 -14.76
N GLU A 533 -11.05 19.10 -14.38
CA GLU A 533 -10.54 20.43 -14.74
C GLU A 533 -9.16 20.70 -14.13
N GLU A 534 -8.93 20.28 -12.88
CA GLU A 534 -7.61 20.33 -12.24
C GLU A 534 -6.62 19.34 -12.87
N TYR A 535 -7.07 18.13 -13.18
CA TYR A 535 -6.27 17.12 -13.89
C TYR A 535 -5.80 17.62 -15.25
N VAL A 536 -6.68 18.17 -16.10
CA VAL A 536 -6.24 18.67 -17.42
C VAL A 536 -5.34 19.91 -17.31
N ARG A 537 -5.52 20.72 -16.27
CA ARG A 537 -4.65 21.86 -16.00
C ARG A 537 -3.25 21.40 -15.59
N SER A 538 -3.12 20.40 -14.73
CA SER A 538 -1.83 19.90 -14.27
C SER A 538 -1.14 19.02 -15.33
N THR A 539 -1.87 18.09 -15.94
CA THR A 539 -1.36 17.11 -16.90
C THR A 539 -1.06 17.75 -18.24
N TYR A 540 -1.96 18.57 -18.78
CA TYR A 540 -1.86 19.13 -20.13
C TYR A 540 -1.50 20.61 -20.19
N LEU A 541 -1.44 21.29 -19.04
CA LEU A 541 -1.33 22.76 -19.01
C LEU A 541 -2.44 23.40 -19.85
N ALA A 542 -3.64 22.79 -19.82
CA ALA A 542 -4.80 23.21 -20.57
C ALA A 542 -5.53 24.34 -19.83
N LYS A 543 -6.12 25.27 -20.60
CA LYS A 543 -6.94 26.34 -20.01
C LYS A 543 -8.34 25.86 -19.61
N LYS A 544 -8.87 24.85 -20.31
CA LYS A 544 -10.24 24.36 -20.10
C LYS A 544 -10.40 22.89 -20.46
N LEU A 545 -11.32 22.24 -19.73
CA LEU A 545 -11.94 20.96 -20.08
C LEU A 545 -13.16 21.23 -20.97
N GLU A 546 -13.14 20.77 -22.23
CA GLU A 546 -14.26 20.95 -23.17
C GLU A 546 -15.38 19.95 -22.89
N SER A 547 -15.04 18.67 -22.78
CA SER A 547 -16.00 17.60 -22.53
C SER A 547 -15.42 16.49 -21.67
N MET A 548 -16.31 15.77 -21.00
CA MET A 548 -16.04 14.53 -20.28
C MET A 548 -17.17 13.53 -20.56
N GLU A 549 -16.81 12.30 -20.89
CA GLU A 549 -17.73 11.19 -21.12
C GLU A 549 -17.15 9.96 -20.42
N TYR A 550 -17.98 9.21 -19.70
CA TYR A 550 -17.53 7.96 -19.08
C TYR A 550 -18.60 6.88 -19.18
N SER A 551 -18.15 5.62 -19.20
CA SER A 551 -19.03 4.44 -19.17
C SER A 551 -19.84 4.41 -17.87
N LYS A 552 -21.03 3.80 -17.90
CA LYS A 552 -21.84 3.65 -16.70
C LYS A 552 -21.06 2.86 -15.63
N PRO A 553 -20.96 3.36 -14.39
CA PRO A 553 -20.25 2.65 -13.32
C PRO A 553 -20.79 1.25 -12.98
N SER A 554 -22.00 0.92 -13.43
CA SER A 554 -22.61 -0.40 -13.26
C SER A 554 -22.26 -1.42 -14.35
N ASP A 555 -21.46 -1.05 -15.36
CA ASP A 555 -20.98 -1.96 -16.40
C ASP A 555 -19.78 -2.79 -15.89
N PRO A 556 -19.89 -4.13 -15.79
CA PRO A 556 -18.87 -4.95 -15.14
C PRO A 556 -17.62 -5.21 -16.01
N ASP A 557 -17.69 -5.06 -17.33
CA ASP A 557 -16.63 -5.57 -18.23
C ASP A 557 -15.42 -4.61 -18.40
N GLY A 558 -15.53 -3.38 -17.89
CA GLY A 558 -14.43 -2.42 -17.84
C GLY A 558 -14.89 -1.03 -17.41
N PHE A 559 -14.02 -0.05 -17.59
CA PHE A 559 -14.36 1.37 -17.44
C PHE A 559 -13.68 2.18 -18.53
N THR A 560 -14.43 3.06 -19.19
CA THR A 560 -13.90 3.99 -20.19
C THR A 560 -14.17 5.42 -19.75
N LEU A 561 -13.14 6.27 -19.76
CA LEU A 561 -13.23 7.72 -19.61
C LEU A 561 -12.68 8.36 -20.89
N LYS A 562 -13.38 9.36 -21.41
CA LYS A 562 -12.93 10.20 -22.50
C LYS A 562 -13.04 11.66 -22.09
N ILE A 563 -11.95 12.39 -22.20
CA ILE A 563 -11.91 13.83 -21.95
C ILE A 563 -11.31 14.56 -23.13
N VAL A 564 -11.70 15.82 -23.26
CA VAL A 564 -11.16 16.73 -24.26
C VAL A 564 -10.66 17.99 -23.54
N ALA A 565 -9.36 18.25 -23.68
CA ALA A 565 -8.71 19.44 -23.16
C ALA A 565 -8.35 20.39 -24.30
N ALA A 566 -8.66 21.67 -24.14
CA ALA A 566 -8.30 22.71 -25.10
C ALA A 566 -7.27 23.69 -24.55
N ASP A 567 -6.55 24.32 -25.47
CA ASP A 567 -5.40 25.17 -25.18
C ASP A 567 -4.34 24.46 -24.33
N ALA A 568 -4.09 23.18 -24.64
CA ALA A 568 -3.17 22.29 -23.92
C ALA A 568 -1.71 22.60 -24.28
N SER A 569 -1.05 23.43 -23.48
CA SER A 569 0.31 23.91 -23.74
C SER A 569 1.41 22.83 -23.61
N ARG A 570 1.05 21.60 -23.20
CA ARG A 570 1.94 20.42 -23.26
C ARG A 570 2.31 20.04 -24.70
N GLY A 571 1.47 20.41 -25.67
CA GLY A 571 1.82 20.48 -27.09
C GLY A 571 1.72 21.93 -27.55
N THR A 572 2.77 22.47 -28.16
CA THR A 572 2.74 23.85 -28.65
C THR A 572 3.46 23.99 -29.98
N THR A 573 2.95 24.88 -30.82
CA THR A 573 3.52 25.24 -32.10
C THR A 573 3.88 26.72 -32.08
N THR A 574 5.12 27.04 -32.45
CA THR A 574 5.58 28.40 -32.74
C THR A 574 5.62 28.60 -34.25
N GLU A 575 6.12 29.74 -34.72
CA GLU A 575 6.20 29.99 -36.16
C GLU A 575 7.10 29.01 -36.93
N ASN A 576 8.10 28.41 -36.28
CA ASN A 576 9.12 27.59 -36.94
C ASN A 576 9.43 26.25 -36.25
N GLU A 577 8.91 26.03 -35.04
CA GLU A 577 9.10 24.81 -34.26
C GLU A 577 7.77 24.34 -33.67
N ALA A 578 7.62 23.04 -33.47
CA ALA A 578 6.55 22.52 -32.63
C ALA A 578 7.11 21.45 -31.69
N ALA A 579 6.49 21.29 -30.53
CA ALA A 579 6.96 20.35 -29.53
C ALA A 579 5.80 19.73 -28.76
N VAL A 580 5.93 18.44 -28.44
CA VAL A 580 5.06 17.74 -27.49
C VAL A 580 5.92 17.09 -26.41
N ALA A 581 5.62 17.36 -25.15
CA ALA A 581 6.26 16.70 -24.02
C ALA A 581 5.43 15.49 -23.55
N ILE A 582 6.06 14.31 -23.56
CA ILE A 582 5.51 13.06 -23.04
C ILE A 582 6.09 12.83 -21.64
N THR A 583 5.24 12.56 -20.65
CA THR A 583 5.65 12.33 -19.26
C THR A 583 5.47 10.86 -18.89
N PRO A 584 6.53 10.02 -18.91
CA PRO A 584 6.42 8.59 -18.63
C PRO A 584 6.07 8.27 -17.17
N LEU A 585 6.28 9.21 -16.24
CA LEU A 585 6.14 8.99 -14.79
C LEU A 585 4.73 8.50 -14.39
N VAL A 586 3.70 8.86 -15.16
CA VAL A 586 2.32 8.43 -14.91
C VAL A 586 2.17 6.90 -14.94
N LEU A 587 2.99 6.20 -15.74
CA LEU A 587 2.95 4.74 -15.89
C LEU A 587 3.31 3.96 -14.61
N THR A 588 3.97 4.62 -13.66
CA THR A 588 4.34 4.03 -12.36
C THR A 588 3.44 4.50 -11.23
N GLY A 589 2.45 5.36 -11.51
CA GLY A 589 1.64 6.04 -10.50
C GLY A 589 0.73 5.13 -9.67
N ARG A 590 0.47 3.89 -10.14
CA ARG A 590 -0.31 2.87 -9.43
C ARG A 590 0.53 1.96 -8.53
N LEU A 591 1.86 2.11 -8.53
CA LEU A 591 2.70 1.40 -7.58
C LEU A 591 2.44 1.91 -6.16
N PRO A 592 2.44 1.04 -5.14
CA PRO A 592 2.35 1.45 -3.75
C PRO A 592 3.39 2.51 -3.38
N TRP A 593 2.98 3.48 -2.56
CA TRP A 593 3.79 4.65 -2.21
C TRP A 593 5.10 4.27 -1.49
N ASP A 594 5.10 3.16 -0.74
CA ASP A 594 6.26 2.66 0.02
C ASP A 594 7.42 2.23 -0.89
N LEU A 595 7.16 1.97 -2.17
CA LEU A 595 8.19 1.70 -3.18
C LEU A 595 8.99 2.94 -3.57
N PHE A 596 8.48 4.15 -3.27
CA PHE A 596 9.14 5.42 -3.53
C PHE A 596 9.79 6.02 -2.28
N ALA A 597 9.55 5.45 -1.10
CA ALA A 597 10.16 5.89 0.16
C ALA A 597 11.65 5.49 0.22
N GLU A 598 12.49 6.43 0.66
CA GLU A 598 13.90 6.16 0.97
C GLU A 598 13.97 5.35 2.29
N GLU A 599 14.82 4.32 2.33
CA GLU A 599 15.04 3.54 3.55
C GLU A 599 16.10 4.25 4.40
N GLU A 600 15.73 4.66 5.62
CA GLU A 600 16.69 5.19 6.60
C GLU A 600 17.39 4.01 7.31
N GLU A 601 18.73 4.03 7.35
CA GLU A 601 19.51 3.07 8.14
C GLU A 601 19.49 3.49 9.61
N GLU A 602 18.57 2.91 10.39
CA GLU A 602 18.56 3.09 11.84
C GLU A 602 19.44 2.05 12.56
N GLU A 603 20.25 2.51 13.53
CA GLU A 603 21.03 1.63 14.40
C GLU A 603 20.12 0.82 15.34
N ARG A 604 20.39 -0.48 15.48
CA ARG A 604 19.56 -1.38 16.30
C ARG A 604 19.68 -1.04 17.79
N GLU A 605 18.58 -0.57 18.38
CA GLU A 605 18.45 -0.47 19.82
C GLU A 605 18.44 -1.85 20.50
N SER A 606 18.92 -1.92 21.75
CA SER A 606 18.99 -3.17 22.51
C SER A 606 18.75 -2.93 23.99
N VAL A 607 18.12 -3.89 24.69
CA VAL A 607 17.90 -3.78 26.15
C VAL A 607 18.30 -5.09 26.81
N GLY A 608 19.18 -5.02 27.81
CA GLY A 608 19.59 -6.20 28.58
C GLY A 608 20.26 -7.30 27.75
N GLY A 609 20.85 -6.97 26.59
CA GLY A 609 21.46 -7.92 25.66
C GLY A 609 20.47 -8.57 24.67
N VAL A 610 19.17 -8.25 24.75
CA VAL A 610 18.16 -8.67 23.77
C VAL A 610 18.03 -7.58 22.71
N LYS A 611 18.22 -7.94 21.44
CA LYS A 611 18.00 -7.03 20.30
C LYS A 611 16.52 -6.93 20.01
N LYS A 612 16.05 -5.76 19.55
CA LYS A 612 14.67 -5.58 19.06
C LYS A 612 14.32 -6.66 18.02
N PRO A 613 13.15 -7.30 18.12
CA PRO A 613 12.65 -8.16 17.05
C PRO A 613 12.26 -7.25 15.88
N LYS A 614 13.08 -7.21 14.83
CA LYS A 614 12.79 -6.50 13.57
C LYS A 614 12.58 -7.54 12.49
N LEU A 615 11.41 -7.51 11.87
CA LEU A 615 11.23 -8.15 10.57
C LEU A 615 11.95 -7.26 9.56
N GLU A 616 13.02 -7.77 8.94
CA GLU A 616 13.80 -6.94 8.01
C GLU A 616 13.21 -6.98 6.61
N ARG A 617 12.92 -5.78 6.07
CA ARG A 617 12.44 -5.62 4.69
C ARG A 617 13.36 -6.31 3.68
N GLY A 618 14.67 -6.26 3.90
CA GLY A 618 15.68 -6.89 3.05
C GLY A 618 15.72 -8.42 3.08
N GLU A 619 14.93 -9.07 3.95
CA GLU A 619 14.88 -10.54 4.08
C GLU A 619 13.54 -11.14 3.66
N GLN A 620 12.48 -10.32 3.53
CA GLN A 620 11.14 -10.79 3.20
C GLN A 620 10.77 -10.50 1.75
N ASP A 621 10.05 -11.43 1.12
CA ASP A 621 9.41 -11.17 -0.16
C ASP A 621 8.41 -10.00 -0.04
N TYR A 622 8.13 -9.34 -1.15
CA TYR A 622 7.13 -8.28 -1.27
C TYR A 622 5.98 -8.73 -2.18
N ILE A 623 4.75 -8.59 -1.70
CA ILE A 623 3.52 -8.80 -2.46
C ILE A 623 3.02 -7.44 -2.91
N LEU A 624 3.07 -7.21 -4.22
CA LEU A 624 2.36 -6.12 -4.85
C LEU A 624 0.86 -6.41 -4.78
N SER A 625 0.06 -5.55 -4.14
CA SER A 625 -1.38 -5.79 -3.95
C SER A 625 -2.12 -5.91 -5.29
N MET A 626 -1.70 -5.11 -6.27
CA MET A 626 -2.23 -5.09 -7.63
C MET A 626 -1.09 -5.11 -8.65
N PRO A 627 -0.69 -6.28 -9.18
CA PRO A 627 0.19 -6.32 -10.34
C PRO A 627 -0.56 -5.76 -11.55
N TYR A 628 0.06 -4.95 -12.40
CA TYR A 628 -0.64 -4.27 -13.49
C TYR A 628 0.21 -4.04 -14.73
N VAL A 629 -0.49 -3.78 -15.84
CA VAL A 629 0.04 -3.24 -17.08
C VAL A 629 -0.57 -1.87 -17.33
N GLU A 630 0.28 -0.87 -17.51
CA GLU A 630 -0.15 0.46 -17.90
C GLU A 630 0.49 0.83 -19.24
N GLU A 631 -0.34 1.28 -20.16
CA GLU A 631 0.03 1.63 -21.51
C GLU A 631 -0.42 3.05 -21.85
N LEU A 632 0.50 3.81 -22.41
CA LEU A 632 0.29 5.19 -22.81
C LEU A 632 0.61 5.32 -24.31
N ASN A 633 -0.46 5.53 -25.09
CA ASN A 633 -0.45 5.59 -26.54
C ASN A 633 -0.66 7.04 -26.99
N TYR A 634 0.37 7.67 -27.55
CA TYR A 634 0.26 8.99 -28.15
C TYR A 634 0.05 8.86 -29.66
N ARG A 635 -0.85 9.69 -30.18
CA ARG A 635 -0.93 10.05 -31.60
C ARG A 635 -0.78 11.56 -31.71
N ILE A 636 0.37 12.03 -32.19
CA ILE A 636 0.68 13.45 -32.32
C ILE A 636 0.54 13.83 -33.79
N ILE A 637 -0.54 14.52 -34.12
CA ILE A 637 -0.82 15.05 -35.45
C ILE A 637 -0.14 16.41 -35.52
N TYR A 638 0.99 16.50 -36.21
CA TYR A 638 1.72 17.76 -36.36
C TYR A 638 1.15 18.61 -37.51
N PRO A 639 1.32 19.93 -37.47
CA PRO A 639 0.70 20.82 -38.45
C PRO A 639 1.30 20.66 -39.86
N PRO A 640 0.57 21.02 -40.92
CA PRO A 640 1.13 21.11 -42.27
C PRO A 640 2.41 21.95 -42.29
N GLY A 641 3.39 21.53 -43.12
CA GLY A 641 4.67 22.23 -43.23
C GLY A 641 5.69 21.89 -42.14
N PHE A 642 5.33 21.06 -41.16
CA PHE A 642 6.24 20.51 -40.17
C PHE A 642 6.62 19.07 -40.48
N ARG A 643 7.76 18.64 -39.92
CA ARG A 643 8.18 17.23 -39.87
C ARG A 643 8.93 16.93 -38.57
N PRO A 644 8.99 15.68 -38.09
CA PRO A 644 9.78 15.34 -36.92
C PRO A 644 11.26 15.64 -37.16
N SER A 645 11.92 16.36 -36.24
CA SER A 645 13.35 16.69 -36.38
C SER A 645 14.21 15.43 -36.21
N ARG A 646 13.92 14.65 -35.16
CA ARG A 646 14.49 13.32 -34.89
C ARG A 646 13.60 12.58 -33.89
N LEU A 647 13.22 11.35 -34.20
CA LEU A 647 12.50 10.51 -33.24
C LEU A 647 13.46 9.90 -32.20
N PRO A 648 13.03 9.78 -30.94
CA PRO A 648 13.75 8.98 -29.94
C PRO A 648 13.83 7.51 -30.36
N SER A 649 14.87 6.80 -29.90
CA SER A 649 15.02 5.38 -30.17
C SER A 649 14.06 4.54 -29.32
N SER A 650 13.40 3.57 -29.96
CA SER A 650 12.66 2.50 -29.29
C SER A 650 13.61 1.64 -28.44
N ARG A 651 13.18 1.27 -27.23
CA ARG A 651 14.00 0.51 -26.28
C ARG A 651 13.15 -0.18 -25.22
N ILE A 652 13.74 -1.14 -24.52
CA ILE A 652 13.17 -1.79 -23.33
C ILE A 652 14.16 -1.61 -22.18
N GLU A 653 13.64 -1.25 -21.02
CA GLU A 653 14.39 -1.04 -19.79
C GLU A 653 13.85 -1.98 -18.70
N ASP A 654 14.75 -2.60 -17.94
CA ASP A 654 14.40 -3.47 -16.82
C ASP A 654 14.32 -2.66 -15.52
N PHE A 655 13.30 -2.94 -14.73
CA PHE A 655 13.01 -2.34 -13.41
C PHE A 655 12.98 -3.47 -12.36
N GLY A 656 14.06 -4.24 -12.30
CA GLY A 656 14.05 -5.55 -11.66
C GLY A 656 13.25 -6.55 -12.53
N PRO A 657 12.20 -7.20 -12.01
CA PRO A 657 11.36 -8.07 -12.83
C PRO A 657 10.34 -7.29 -13.67
N ALA A 658 10.04 -6.04 -13.32
CA ALA A 658 9.16 -5.16 -14.10
C ALA A 658 9.86 -4.64 -15.36
N LYS A 659 9.08 -4.27 -16.38
CA LYS A 659 9.60 -3.82 -17.68
C LYS A 659 8.96 -2.52 -18.12
N LEU A 660 9.78 -1.61 -18.63
CA LEU A 660 9.34 -0.38 -19.28
C LEU A 660 9.80 -0.37 -20.74
N SER A 661 8.85 -0.31 -21.67
CA SER A 661 9.14 -0.29 -23.11
C SER A 661 8.69 1.02 -23.75
N TYR A 662 9.47 1.47 -24.73
CA TYR A 662 9.22 2.65 -25.54
C TYR A 662 9.26 2.27 -27.01
N GLN A 663 8.26 2.68 -27.77
CA GLN A 663 8.20 2.51 -29.22
C GLN A 663 7.80 3.83 -29.86
N PHE A 664 8.54 4.28 -30.87
CA PHE A 664 8.26 5.49 -31.63
C PHE A 664 8.22 5.17 -33.13
N ALA A 665 7.26 5.76 -33.84
CA ALA A 665 7.14 5.66 -35.29
C ALA A 665 6.52 6.94 -35.87
N GLU A 666 6.71 7.16 -37.18
CA GLU A 666 6.05 8.21 -37.95
C GLU A 666 5.23 7.55 -39.05
N GLU A 667 3.91 7.81 -39.07
CA GLU A 667 2.99 7.24 -40.04
C GLU A 667 1.88 8.25 -40.36
N ASN A 668 1.64 8.49 -41.66
CA ASN A 668 0.51 9.28 -42.15
C ASN A 668 0.38 10.69 -41.52
N GLY A 669 1.47 11.46 -41.47
CA GLY A 669 1.44 12.82 -40.94
C GLY A 669 1.33 12.90 -39.41
N ALA A 670 1.60 11.81 -38.70
CA ALA A 670 1.56 11.77 -37.25
C ALA A 670 2.75 10.99 -36.68
N VAL A 671 3.21 11.40 -35.50
CA VAL A 671 4.14 10.61 -34.68
C VAL A 671 3.33 9.79 -33.69
N THR A 672 3.58 8.48 -33.66
CA THR A 672 3.01 7.59 -32.64
C THR A 672 4.08 7.26 -31.61
N ALA A 673 3.72 7.31 -30.34
CA ALA A 673 4.56 6.83 -29.25
C ALA A 673 3.77 5.87 -28.37
N ARG A 674 4.27 4.67 -28.16
CA ARG A 674 3.71 3.67 -27.24
C ARG A 674 4.69 3.43 -26.12
N LEU A 675 4.28 3.78 -24.90
CA LEU A 675 5.04 3.50 -23.69
C LEU A 675 4.25 2.49 -22.87
N ARG A 676 4.90 1.45 -22.38
CA ARG A 676 4.23 0.38 -21.61
C ARG A 676 5.07 -0.02 -20.42
N PHE A 677 4.49 0.07 -19.23
CA PHE A 677 5.02 -0.44 -17.98
C PHE A 677 4.26 -1.71 -17.57
N ASP A 678 4.99 -2.75 -17.16
CA ASP A 678 4.44 -4.04 -16.77
C ASP A 678 5.17 -4.53 -15.55
N THR A 679 4.42 -4.78 -14.47
CA THR A 679 5.01 -5.31 -13.23
C THR A 679 5.40 -6.78 -13.37
N VAL A 680 4.89 -7.49 -14.39
CA VAL A 680 5.18 -8.89 -14.78
C VAL A 680 4.70 -9.94 -13.78
N LYS A 681 4.85 -9.70 -12.48
CA LYS A 681 4.46 -10.63 -11.41
C LYS A 681 3.99 -9.89 -10.16
N ARG A 682 3.44 -10.64 -9.21
CA ARG A 682 2.93 -10.14 -7.93
C ARG A 682 3.95 -10.21 -6.79
N ARG A 683 4.69 -11.32 -6.67
CA ARG A 683 5.65 -11.59 -5.58
C ARG A 683 7.09 -11.32 -6.02
N TYR A 684 7.80 -10.47 -5.27
CA TYR A 684 9.17 -10.02 -5.53
C TYR A 684 10.06 -10.50 -4.40
N THR A 685 11.21 -11.08 -4.73
CA THR A 685 12.25 -11.36 -3.72
C THR A 685 12.87 -10.05 -3.23
N PRO A 686 13.56 -10.03 -2.07
CA PRO A 686 14.21 -8.82 -1.59
C PRO A 686 15.17 -8.16 -2.60
N GLY A 687 15.94 -8.98 -3.33
CA GLY A 687 16.85 -8.46 -4.37
C GLY A 687 16.13 -7.85 -5.58
N GLU A 688 14.99 -8.42 -5.97
CA GLU A 688 14.13 -7.88 -7.03
C GLU A 688 13.43 -6.60 -6.59
N LEU A 689 12.96 -6.53 -5.35
CA LEU A 689 12.37 -5.33 -4.75
C LEU A 689 13.39 -4.19 -4.74
N LYS A 690 14.62 -4.44 -4.27
CA LYS A 690 15.70 -3.44 -4.28
C LYS A 690 15.97 -2.94 -5.70
N SER A 691 16.05 -3.86 -6.66
CA SER A 691 16.26 -3.51 -8.08
C SER A 691 15.13 -2.64 -8.63
N LEU A 692 13.88 -2.91 -8.25
CA LEU A 692 12.73 -2.09 -8.60
C LEU A 692 12.83 -0.69 -7.97
N LYS A 693 13.05 -0.58 -6.66
CA LYS A 693 13.17 0.71 -5.94
C LYS A 693 14.31 1.57 -6.52
N ASP A 694 15.47 0.98 -6.76
CA ASP A 694 16.62 1.66 -7.37
C ASP A 694 16.29 2.20 -8.79
N ALA A 695 15.56 1.42 -9.58
CA ALA A 695 15.13 1.83 -10.91
C ALA A 695 14.07 2.95 -10.86
N LEU A 696 13.10 2.86 -9.95
CA LEU A 696 12.08 3.88 -9.72
C LEU A 696 12.67 5.21 -9.24
N SER A 697 13.62 5.17 -8.30
CA SER A 697 14.32 6.38 -7.82
C SER A 697 15.11 7.09 -8.93
N LYS A 698 15.72 6.33 -9.85
CA LYS A 698 16.37 6.91 -11.03
C LYS A 698 15.34 7.43 -12.04
N PHE A 699 14.22 6.74 -12.20
CA PHE A 699 13.17 7.08 -13.15
C PHE A 699 12.42 8.36 -12.76
N SER A 700 12.11 8.57 -11.48
CA SER A 700 11.42 9.76 -10.97
C SER A 700 12.18 11.07 -11.20
N LYS A 701 13.51 10.99 -11.40
CA LYS A 701 14.40 12.13 -11.64
C LYS A 701 14.59 12.44 -13.14
N ARG A 702 13.96 11.69 -14.05
CA ARG A 702 14.14 11.87 -15.50
C ARG A 702 13.28 13.01 -16.04
N GLU A 703 13.83 13.72 -17.01
CA GLU A 703 13.08 14.72 -17.77
C GLU A 703 12.02 14.06 -18.68
N PRO A 704 10.92 14.77 -18.99
CA PRO A 704 9.95 14.33 -20.00
C PRO A 704 10.62 14.01 -21.36
N VAL A 705 10.04 13.07 -22.10
CA VAL A 705 10.45 12.78 -23.48
C VAL A 705 9.82 13.82 -24.39
N THR A 706 10.64 14.69 -24.99
CA THR A 706 10.15 15.72 -25.92
C THR A 706 10.23 15.24 -27.37
N ILE A 707 9.11 15.28 -28.09
CA ILE A 707 9.07 15.12 -29.54
C ILE A 707 9.14 16.51 -30.17
N LEU A 708 10.18 16.76 -30.95
CA LEU A 708 10.42 18.02 -31.64
C LEU A 708 10.07 17.90 -33.12
N PHE A 709 9.44 18.94 -33.64
CA PHE A 709 9.11 19.11 -35.03
C PHE A 709 9.75 20.40 -35.54
N GLU A 710 10.35 20.33 -36.72
CA GLU A 710 10.91 21.48 -37.42
C GLU A 710 10.03 21.86 -38.59
N HIS A 711 9.91 23.17 -38.84
CA HIS A 711 9.21 23.67 -40.01
C HIS A 711 10.08 23.51 -41.27
N VAL A 712 9.60 22.74 -42.24
CA VAL A 712 10.34 22.33 -43.46
C VAL A 712 10.91 23.53 -44.21
N ALA A 713 10.10 24.57 -44.43
CA ALA A 713 10.56 25.77 -45.14
C ALA A 713 11.68 26.52 -44.39
N TYR A 714 11.63 26.62 -43.06
CA TYR A 714 12.69 27.24 -42.26
C TYR A 714 13.97 26.39 -42.25
N SER A 715 13.87 25.06 -42.19
CA SER A 715 15.04 24.17 -42.33
C SER A 715 15.69 24.28 -43.72
N LEU A 716 14.90 24.49 -44.78
CA LEU A 716 15.41 24.79 -46.12
C LEU A 716 16.13 26.15 -46.18
N LEU A 717 15.57 27.20 -45.56
CA LEU A 717 16.23 28.51 -45.45
C LEU A 717 17.59 28.40 -44.75
N ALA A 718 17.64 27.71 -43.60
CA ALA A 718 18.87 27.47 -42.85
C ALA A 718 19.93 26.70 -43.67
N SER A 719 19.49 25.90 -44.64
CA SER A 719 20.34 25.16 -45.57
C SER A 719 20.71 25.94 -46.84
N GLY A 720 20.36 27.23 -46.94
CA GLY A 720 20.62 28.09 -48.11
C GLY A 720 19.67 27.85 -49.30
N LYS A 721 18.62 27.05 -49.11
CA LYS A 721 17.65 26.63 -50.15
C LYS A 721 16.44 27.56 -50.22
N GLY A 722 16.72 28.84 -50.46
CA GLY A 722 15.72 29.91 -50.38
C GLY A 722 14.56 29.78 -51.36
N ARG A 723 14.83 29.29 -52.58
CA ARG A 723 13.80 29.09 -53.60
C ARG A 723 12.86 27.95 -53.24
N GLU A 724 13.40 26.82 -52.75
CA GLU A 724 12.58 25.70 -52.28
C GLU A 724 11.77 26.10 -51.04
N ALA A 725 12.37 26.82 -50.09
CA ALA A 725 11.66 27.32 -48.91
C ALA A 725 10.46 28.21 -49.27
N ALA A 726 10.63 29.16 -50.20
CA ALA A 726 9.53 30.01 -50.67
C ALA A 726 8.42 29.20 -51.37
N ALA A 727 8.76 28.07 -52.02
CA ALA A 727 7.76 27.18 -52.60
C ALA A 727 6.96 26.44 -51.51
N GLU A 728 7.62 25.95 -50.45
CA GLU A 728 6.94 25.31 -49.32
C GLU A 728 5.99 26.26 -48.59
N PHE A 729 6.39 27.51 -48.33
CA PHE A 729 5.47 28.50 -47.73
C PHE A 729 4.26 28.79 -48.63
N ARG A 730 4.45 28.84 -49.96
CA ARG A 730 3.33 29.03 -50.89
C ARG A 730 2.35 27.87 -50.88
N LYS A 731 2.82 26.62 -50.71
CA LYS A 731 1.92 25.47 -50.54
C LYS A 731 1.04 25.62 -49.29
N LEU A 732 1.60 26.13 -48.19
CA LEU A 732 0.81 26.41 -46.98
C LEU A 732 -0.22 27.52 -47.23
N ILE A 733 0.15 28.59 -47.94
CA ILE A 733 -0.79 29.64 -48.36
C ILE A 733 -1.87 29.08 -49.29
N GLU A 734 -1.56 28.14 -50.18
CA GLU A 734 -2.57 27.52 -51.07
C GLU A 734 -3.58 26.68 -50.28
N LEU A 735 -3.14 26.00 -49.22
CA LEU A 735 -4.01 25.26 -48.31
C LEU A 735 -4.86 26.20 -47.44
N HIS A 736 -4.30 27.34 -47.03
CA HIS A 736 -4.90 28.30 -46.09
C HIS A 736 -4.84 29.75 -46.62
N PRO A 737 -5.51 30.08 -47.74
CA PRO A 737 -5.30 31.33 -48.49
C PRO A 737 -5.81 32.61 -47.82
N LYS A 738 -6.46 32.46 -46.66
CA LYS A 738 -7.03 33.58 -45.89
C LYS A 738 -6.32 33.80 -44.56
N GLU A 739 -5.36 32.95 -44.20
CA GLU A 739 -4.71 32.98 -42.89
C GLU A 739 -3.42 33.78 -42.93
N ALA A 740 -3.25 34.69 -41.98
CA ALA A 740 -2.12 35.60 -41.97
C ALA A 740 -0.80 34.92 -41.59
N LEU A 741 -0.86 33.79 -40.87
CA LEU A 741 0.33 33.07 -40.37
C LEU A 741 1.31 32.72 -41.50
N HIS A 742 0.84 32.03 -42.54
CA HIS A 742 1.72 31.57 -43.61
C HIS A 742 2.23 32.69 -44.51
N HIS A 743 1.42 33.75 -44.69
CA HIS A 743 1.87 34.99 -45.33
C HIS A 743 2.99 35.66 -44.51
N ALA A 744 2.85 35.73 -43.18
CA ALA A 744 3.89 36.25 -42.29
C ALA A 744 5.16 35.38 -42.31
N GLN A 745 5.04 34.07 -42.32
CA GLN A 745 6.17 33.15 -42.45
C GLN A 745 6.90 33.30 -43.80
N LEU A 746 6.15 33.39 -44.92
CA LEU A 746 6.73 33.67 -46.24
C LEU A 746 7.46 35.02 -46.25
N ALA A 747 6.85 36.05 -45.66
CA ALA A 747 7.46 37.37 -45.56
C ALA A 747 8.82 37.34 -44.84
N LYS A 748 8.90 36.62 -43.71
CA LYS A 748 10.16 36.40 -42.99
C LYS A 748 11.17 35.62 -43.85
N GLY A 749 10.73 34.58 -44.54
CA GLY A 749 11.58 33.81 -45.45
C GLY A 749 12.14 34.64 -46.61
N LEU A 750 11.33 35.50 -47.23
CA LEU A 750 11.74 36.44 -48.27
C LEU A 750 12.79 37.44 -47.76
N LEU A 751 12.64 37.91 -46.53
CA LEU A 751 13.60 38.82 -45.91
C LEU A 751 14.96 38.15 -45.72
N VAL A 752 14.98 36.90 -45.22
CA VAL A 752 16.21 36.11 -45.00
C VAL A 752 17.01 35.92 -46.29
N ILE A 753 16.35 35.82 -47.45
CA ILE A 753 17.01 35.67 -48.75
C ILE A 753 17.28 37.01 -49.47
N GLY A 754 17.14 38.14 -48.77
CA GLY A 754 17.48 39.48 -49.27
C GLY A 754 16.40 40.18 -50.09
N LEU A 755 15.17 39.66 -50.12
CA LEU A 755 14.04 40.24 -50.88
C LEU A 755 13.17 41.13 -49.98
N GLY A 756 13.76 42.18 -49.40
CA GLY A 756 13.11 43.01 -48.36
C GLY A 756 11.87 43.76 -48.84
N GLU A 757 11.81 44.20 -50.11
CA GLU A 757 10.60 44.82 -50.66
C GLU A 757 9.43 43.84 -50.75
N ALA A 758 9.69 42.63 -51.26
CA ALA A 758 8.69 41.58 -51.34
C ALA A 758 8.26 41.12 -49.94
N ALA A 759 9.20 41.02 -49.00
CA ALA A 759 8.92 40.71 -47.60
C ALA A 759 7.96 41.72 -46.96
N ARG A 760 8.21 43.02 -47.11
CA ARG A 760 7.32 44.07 -46.56
C ARG A 760 5.92 43.97 -47.15
N LYS A 761 5.80 43.82 -48.48
CA LYS A 761 4.51 43.68 -49.16
C LYS A 761 3.72 42.47 -48.66
N GLU A 762 4.40 41.33 -48.50
CA GLU A 762 3.79 40.10 -48.01
C GLU A 762 3.38 40.20 -46.53
N ALA A 763 4.19 40.84 -45.70
CA ALA A 763 3.86 41.08 -44.29
C ALA A 763 2.68 42.04 -44.12
N THR A 764 2.60 43.09 -44.94
CA THR A 764 1.42 43.96 -44.98
C THR A 764 0.19 43.17 -45.39
N ARG A 765 0.31 42.29 -46.39
CA ARG A 765 -0.79 41.42 -46.80
C ARG A 765 -1.28 40.53 -45.66
N ALA A 766 -0.39 39.96 -44.86
CA ALA A 766 -0.77 39.19 -43.67
C ALA A 766 -1.66 40.01 -42.72
N THR A 767 -1.30 41.27 -42.44
CA THR A 767 -2.12 42.16 -41.58
C THR A 767 -3.45 42.58 -42.20
N GLU A 768 -3.55 42.63 -43.53
CA GLU A 768 -4.82 42.90 -44.23
C GLU A 768 -5.77 41.71 -44.19
N LEU A 769 -5.22 40.49 -44.30
CA LEU A 769 -5.99 39.25 -44.25
C LEU A 769 -6.59 39.01 -42.88
N GLU A 770 -5.78 39.18 -41.82
CA GLU A 770 -6.26 39.06 -40.44
C GLU A 770 -5.81 40.25 -39.58
N PRO A 771 -6.58 41.35 -39.56
CA PRO A 771 -6.25 42.55 -38.79
C PRO A 771 -6.20 42.36 -37.27
N GLN A 772 -6.72 41.24 -36.75
CA GLN A 772 -6.69 40.88 -35.33
C GLN A 772 -5.58 39.86 -35.00
N SER A 773 -4.75 39.48 -35.97
CA SER A 773 -3.63 38.56 -35.75
C SER A 773 -2.45 39.30 -35.14
N ALA A 774 -2.19 39.07 -33.84
CA ALA A 774 -1.00 39.62 -33.18
C ALA A 774 0.29 39.18 -33.88
N VAL A 775 0.36 37.91 -34.33
CA VAL A 775 1.51 37.34 -35.05
C VAL A 775 1.81 38.11 -36.34
N ALA A 776 0.77 38.47 -37.11
CA ALA A 776 0.92 39.23 -38.34
C ALA A 776 1.47 40.64 -38.08
N TRP A 777 0.93 41.35 -37.09
CA TRP A 777 1.38 42.69 -36.72
C TRP A 777 2.80 42.71 -36.14
N LEU A 778 3.12 41.78 -35.25
CA LEU A 778 4.47 41.63 -34.71
C LEU A 778 5.48 41.26 -35.81
N SER A 779 5.10 40.37 -36.73
CA SER A 779 5.93 40.01 -37.89
C SER A 779 6.16 41.20 -38.83
N LEU A 780 5.13 41.99 -39.13
CA LEU A 780 5.27 43.22 -39.91
C LEU A 780 6.19 44.22 -39.22
N GLY A 781 5.99 44.44 -37.93
CA GLY A 781 6.83 45.31 -37.11
C GLY A 781 8.29 44.88 -37.12
N TRP A 782 8.56 43.58 -36.98
CA TRP A 782 9.91 43.01 -37.10
C TRP A 782 10.52 43.24 -38.49
N ILE A 783 9.80 42.93 -39.57
CA ILE A 783 10.31 43.07 -40.96
C ILE A 783 10.62 44.53 -41.31
N LEU A 784 9.83 45.49 -40.79
CA LEU A 784 10.03 46.91 -41.05
C LEU A 784 11.30 47.48 -40.38
N GLN A 785 11.89 46.77 -39.41
CA GLN A 785 13.19 47.11 -38.81
C GLN A 785 14.38 46.80 -39.71
N TYR A 786 14.16 46.16 -40.87
CA TYR A 786 15.19 45.84 -41.86
C TYR A 786 15.06 46.73 -43.09
N ASP A 787 16.19 47.05 -43.74
CA ASP A 787 16.18 47.73 -45.04
C ASP A 787 15.78 46.78 -46.20
N LEU A 788 15.67 47.31 -47.42
CA LEU A 788 15.16 46.54 -48.58
C LEU A 788 16.05 45.37 -49.02
N ILE A 789 17.29 45.29 -48.53
CA ILE A 789 18.22 44.18 -48.81
C ILE A 789 18.49 43.32 -47.56
N GLY A 790 17.71 43.49 -46.48
CA GLY A 790 17.72 42.60 -45.32
C GLY A 790 18.72 42.96 -44.22
N ARG A 791 19.21 44.20 -44.14
CA ARG A 791 20.11 44.62 -43.04
C ARG A 791 19.32 45.23 -41.88
N HIS A 792 19.48 44.65 -40.68
CA HIS A 792 18.77 45.06 -39.47
C HIS A 792 19.21 46.45 -38.98
N LEU A 793 18.25 47.33 -38.69
CA LEU A 793 18.42 48.67 -38.11
C LEU A 793 19.47 49.54 -38.85
N ARG A 794 19.60 49.35 -40.17
CA ARG A 794 20.47 50.17 -41.04
C ARG A 794 19.67 51.20 -41.81
N LYS A 795 20.34 52.27 -42.24
CA LYS A 795 19.72 53.36 -43.03
C LYS A 795 18.87 52.79 -44.18
N GLY A 796 17.56 53.03 -44.14
CA GLY A 796 16.58 52.49 -45.10
C GLY A 796 15.47 51.63 -44.48
N PHE A 797 15.53 51.31 -43.18
CA PHE A 797 14.41 50.71 -42.46
C PHE A 797 13.32 51.77 -42.11
N ASP A 798 12.07 51.33 -41.92
CA ASP A 798 10.93 52.22 -41.64
C ASP A 798 10.59 52.21 -40.15
N TYR A 799 11.24 53.10 -39.40
CA TYR A 799 11.08 53.20 -37.94
C TYR A 799 9.63 53.44 -37.51
N GLU A 800 8.99 54.45 -38.10
CA GLU A 800 7.66 54.89 -37.69
C GLU A 800 6.61 53.81 -37.95
N ALA A 801 6.71 53.11 -39.08
CA ALA A 801 5.81 52.00 -39.36
C ALA A 801 6.11 50.78 -38.48
N ALA A 802 7.39 50.47 -38.20
CA ALA A 802 7.78 49.39 -37.32
C ALA A 802 7.22 49.58 -35.89
N GLU A 803 7.37 50.78 -35.32
CA GLU A 803 6.87 51.08 -33.97
C GLU A 803 5.35 50.93 -33.89
N ARG A 804 4.61 51.48 -34.87
CA ARG A 804 3.14 51.35 -34.92
C ARG A 804 2.71 49.88 -35.00
N ALA A 805 3.36 49.08 -35.85
CA ALA A 805 3.01 47.68 -36.02
C ALA A 805 3.30 46.86 -34.76
N LEU A 806 4.45 47.06 -34.11
CA LEU A 806 4.80 46.39 -32.85
C LEU A 806 3.84 46.76 -31.72
N ARG A 807 3.52 48.06 -31.56
CA ARG A 807 2.52 48.51 -30.58
C ARG A 807 1.16 47.90 -30.85
N LYS A 808 0.72 47.85 -32.11
CA LYS A 808 -0.55 47.22 -32.48
C LYS A 808 -0.57 45.72 -32.16
N GLY A 809 0.54 45.02 -32.43
CA GLY A 809 0.69 43.61 -32.06
C GLY A 809 0.62 43.39 -30.55
N LEU A 810 1.27 44.26 -29.77
CA LEU A 810 1.23 44.25 -28.31
C LEU A 810 -0.12 44.71 -27.73
N ASP A 811 -0.89 45.53 -28.42
CA ASP A 811 -2.28 45.82 -28.00
C ASP A 811 -3.16 44.56 -28.09
N LEU A 812 -2.90 43.72 -29.10
CA LEU A 812 -3.62 42.46 -29.30
C LEU A 812 -3.12 41.33 -28.39
N LYS A 813 -1.81 41.33 -28.07
CA LYS A 813 -1.19 40.36 -27.15
C LYS A 813 -0.18 41.07 -26.21
N PRO A 814 -0.66 41.69 -25.12
CA PRO A 814 0.18 42.54 -24.25
C PRO A 814 1.31 41.79 -23.54
N ASP A 815 1.18 40.49 -23.36
CA ASP A 815 2.10 39.60 -22.66
C ASP A 815 3.09 38.88 -23.59
N ASP A 816 3.19 39.27 -24.87
CA ASP A 816 4.14 38.69 -25.81
C ASP A 816 5.59 39.14 -25.54
N PRO A 817 6.49 38.26 -25.07
CA PRO A 817 7.83 38.66 -24.66
C PRO A 817 8.70 39.08 -25.85
N ASP A 818 8.53 38.45 -27.01
CA ASP A 818 9.31 38.75 -28.21
C ASP A 818 8.89 40.09 -28.80
N GLY A 819 7.58 40.37 -28.85
CA GLY A 819 7.06 41.68 -29.24
C GLY A 819 7.52 42.80 -28.30
N GLN A 820 7.54 42.55 -26.98
CA GLN A 820 8.04 43.53 -25.99
C GLN A 820 9.52 43.80 -26.18
N LEU A 821 10.33 42.76 -26.38
CA LEU A 821 11.76 42.86 -26.64
C LEU A 821 12.04 43.60 -27.95
N GLN A 822 11.33 43.26 -29.04
CA GLN A 822 11.47 43.92 -30.34
C GLN A 822 11.13 45.41 -30.26
N LEU A 823 10.05 45.78 -29.54
CA LEU A 823 9.71 47.19 -29.33
C LEU A 823 10.78 47.89 -28.51
N ALA A 824 11.32 47.24 -27.47
CA ALA A 824 12.38 47.82 -26.65
C ALA A 824 13.65 48.08 -27.45
N ILE A 825 14.10 47.11 -28.26
CA ILE A 825 15.27 47.24 -29.16
C ILE A 825 15.05 48.40 -30.15
N LEU A 826 13.86 48.50 -30.73
CA LEU A 826 13.53 49.57 -31.66
C LEU A 826 13.60 50.95 -30.98
N LEU A 827 13.01 51.09 -29.78
CA LEU A 827 13.01 52.35 -29.03
C LEU A 827 14.42 52.78 -28.58
N GLU A 828 15.32 51.84 -28.29
CA GLU A 828 16.73 52.14 -28.00
C GLU A 828 17.48 52.69 -29.23
N HIS A 829 17.02 52.37 -30.44
CA HIS A 829 17.60 52.84 -31.69
C HIS A 829 17.07 54.23 -32.14
N ASP A 830 16.18 54.85 -31.36
CA ASP A 830 15.69 56.20 -31.66
C ASP A 830 16.59 57.29 -31.04
N ASN A 831 17.14 58.16 -31.89
CA ASN A 831 17.89 59.34 -31.48
C ASN A 831 16.99 60.50 -30.97
N ARG A 832 15.67 60.30 -30.83
CA ARG A 832 14.67 61.34 -30.50
C ARG A 832 14.14 61.34 -29.06
N HIS A 833 14.42 60.32 -28.24
CA HIS A 833 13.90 60.22 -26.86
C HIS A 833 14.91 60.69 -25.79
N SER A 834 14.42 61.26 -24.68
CA SER A 834 15.24 61.75 -23.56
C SER A 834 15.72 60.60 -22.65
N LEU A 835 16.89 60.78 -22.00
CA LEU A 835 17.53 59.82 -21.07
C LEU A 835 16.59 59.24 -19.99
N THR A 836 15.47 59.91 -19.70
CA THR A 836 14.47 59.51 -18.69
C THR A 836 13.54 58.38 -19.17
N GLU A 837 13.20 58.32 -20.46
CA GLU A 837 12.45 57.20 -21.03
C GLU A 837 13.36 55.99 -21.26
N LEU A 838 14.58 56.20 -21.76
CA LEU A 838 15.62 55.16 -21.86
C LEU A 838 15.90 54.49 -20.50
N GLY A 839 15.91 55.24 -19.40
CA GLY A 839 16.08 54.68 -18.05
C GLY A 839 14.89 53.84 -17.55
N ARG A 840 13.65 54.16 -17.95
CA ARG A 840 12.47 53.32 -17.68
C ARG A 840 12.48 52.06 -18.54
N THR A 841 12.86 52.17 -19.81
CA THR A 841 13.01 51.06 -20.75
C THR A 841 14.12 50.11 -20.30
N ALA A 842 15.29 50.60 -19.87
CA ALA A 842 16.38 49.77 -19.35
C ALA A 842 16.02 49.00 -18.06
N SER A 843 15.25 49.63 -17.15
CA SER A 843 14.78 48.97 -15.92
C SER A 843 13.70 47.91 -16.21
N LYS A 844 12.83 48.15 -17.22
CA LYS A 844 11.86 47.19 -17.73
C LYS A 844 12.55 46.04 -18.50
N ASN A 845 13.54 46.35 -19.33
CA ASN A 845 14.37 45.40 -20.10
C ASN A 845 15.13 44.46 -19.17
N ARG A 846 15.72 44.96 -18.08
CA ARG A 846 16.37 44.11 -17.06
C ARG A 846 15.38 43.16 -16.40
N ARG A 847 14.15 43.61 -16.14
CA ARG A 847 13.07 42.78 -15.56
C ARG A 847 12.52 41.77 -16.56
N ILE A 848 12.40 42.12 -17.83
CA ILE A 848 11.97 41.26 -18.94
C ILE A 848 13.04 40.19 -19.25
N LEU A 849 14.33 40.54 -19.31
CA LEU A 849 15.45 39.59 -19.44
C LEU A 849 15.51 38.60 -18.27
N LEU A 850 15.24 39.06 -17.04
CA LEU A 850 15.13 38.19 -15.85
C LEU A 850 13.87 37.29 -15.90
N GLN A 851 12.75 37.76 -16.45
CA GLN A 851 11.55 36.95 -16.65
C GLN A 851 11.67 35.95 -17.80
N MET A 852 12.34 36.31 -18.91
CA MET A 852 12.60 35.42 -20.04
C MET A 852 13.58 34.30 -19.66
N THR A 853 14.64 34.61 -18.92
CA THR A 853 15.57 33.60 -18.39
C THR A 853 14.90 32.67 -17.36
N GLY A 854 13.94 33.17 -16.56
CA GLY A 854 13.11 32.35 -15.68
C GLY A 854 12.10 31.47 -16.43
N SER A 855 11.39 32.03 -17.42
CA SER A 855 10.40 31.33 -18.26
C SER A 855 11.03 30.25 -19.15
N MET A 856 12.21 30.50 -19.72
CA MET A 856 12.92 29.52 -20.56
C MET A 856 13.53 28.37 -19.74
N ARG A 857 13.98 28.63 -18.51
CA ARG A 857 14.37 27.57 -17.55
C ARG A 857 13.18 26.69 -17.16
N LEU A 858 12.00 27.27 -17.00
CA LEU A 858 10.75 26.53 -16.72
C LEU A 858 10.24 25.71 -17.91
N ARG A 859 10.71 25.99 -19.14
CA ARG A 859 10.33 25.29 -20.38
C ARG A 859 11.40 24.32 -20.91
N GLY A 860 12.50 24.11 -20.20
CA GLY A 860 13.51 23.08 -20.53
C GLY A 860 14.35 23.32 -21.79
N VAL A 861 14.46 24.57 -22.27
CA VAL A 861 15.23 24.88 -23.49
C VAL A 861 16.74 24.95 -23.16
N PRO A 862 17.62 24.18 -23.85
CA PRO A 862 19.04 24.15 -23.54
C PRO A 862 19.74 25.47 -23.86
N ALA A 863 20.67 25.87 -22.99
CA ALA A 863 21.40 27.15 -23.04
C ALA A 863 22.18 27.41 -24.36
N LYS A 864 22.41 26.38 -25.17
CA LYS A 864 23.12 26.49 -26.46
C LYS A 864 22.28 27.19 -27.54
N ALA A 865 20.95 27.19 -27.44
CA ALA A 865 20.04 27.91 -28.34
C ALA A 865 20.08 29.45 -28.14
N LEU A 866 20.60 29.93 -27.01
CA LEU A 866 20.78 31.37 -26.74
C LEU A 866 21.91 32.00 -27.57
N ALA A 867 22.84 31.20 -28.09
CA ALA A 867 23.98 31.68 -28.87
C ALA A 867 23.62 32.00 -30.34
N ASP A 868 22.59 31.35 -30.90
CA ASP A 868 22.20 31.51 -32.32
C ASP A 868 21.31 32.75 -32.57
N VAL A 869 20.90 33.47 -31.52
CA VAL A 869 20.17 34.76 -31.60
C VAL A 869 21.12 35.97 -31.60
N GLY A 870 22.44 35.75 -31.71
CA GLY A 870 23.41 36.85 -31.85
C GLY A 870 23.52 37.76 -30.61
N LEU A 871 23.26 37.22 -29.42
CA LEU A 871 23.54 37.89 -28.15
C LEU A 871 24.97 37.56 -27.70
N ALA A 872 25.92 38.37 -28.19
CA ALA A 872 27.19 38.65 -27.53
C ALA A 872 27.16 40.11 -27.04
#